data_AF-A0A535RM06-F1
#
_entry.id   AF-A0A535RM06-F1
#
_cell.length_a   1.000
_cell.length_b   1.000
_cell.length_c   1.000
_cell.angle_alpha   90.00
_cell.angle_beta   90.00
_cell.angle_gamma   90.00
#
_symmetry.space_group_name_H-M   'P 1'
#
loop_
_entity.id
_entity.type
_entity.pdbx_description
1 polymer ?
#
loop_
_entity_poly.entity_id
_entity_poly.type
_entity_poly.pdbx_seq_one_letter_code
_entity_poly.pdbx_strand_id
1 'polypeptide(L)'
;MATSFTHAKPSEQRSSVLPPWLWFWLAVYIIGVSSVFDRVKVNLLILFTGNDGINSSIRYSAFERVPGVVEILLDFALFTGVLTVFLPWIRTVFLQRKYGLTEPQFLPPGTPQQTLQTLSGVSGFVREHAPGLILTYNAGGKILSDKAFVYPIGYRKAGLALSGRLLALWNRDQQAAEAILLHEIEHFRHGDMLVIGAGSLLETIIRRWFLLTAVFVIIPLVISLLIEHITSFQEEMGIAADLPTIISFHVRQVFTMDIPFIVLILSQSFFWAASLFTIVVMAIWCTEINADRFVVDTTQSTQALEKATDQHAAPTSWRRWLLSGVYHPPIALRRWLVLRSEGTKGLTLLLLLFPAAWFIRLFFLSGWALSQYLVFLYTGTSAGYIVDELGIDAEYFLEALVPVWIAMAVLIVLWPMLRRYWESIFAHAAGRRANANYPAYLSSTGFVIFVCMIGLILSLLPAPTEPAGATPIIPYSRSSGPSGHFQVGETATISNAWIIAVHDAQVKPDNGLFPASSGHAFLAIDVSLKNISTQTSNLASDFQFTLQDLHGVRYDETYIAATPPPAVAQDTLSFEVDWKNPDPSKVTIWDIKVNPAVAPTGTPVTTPTLAPTPSASTSTTVYPTLQQAYQGTLVNTTDNSNTSATATLSSIVQVNGDISGNMTIQLPLAGSGPFTGTVSSNGAIQFTVIPTDNSGYAAIVFMGTIHQDGSMSGTYTLPGTNQGGTWQFKPI
;
A
#
# COMPACT_ATOMS: atom_id res chain seq x y z
N MET A 1 31.11 -17.96 -66.02
CA MET A 1 31.37 -18.77 -64.82
C MET A 1 30.41 -18.30 -63.74
N ALA A 2 29.32 -19.04 -63.56
CA ALA A 2 28.31 -18.77 -62.55
C ALA A 2 28.77 -19.40 -61.22
N THR A 3 29.12 -18.59 -60.24
CA THR A 3 29.37 -19.05 -58.87
C THR A 3 28.03 -19.31 -58.21
N SER A 4 27.64 -20.59 -58.24
CA SER A 4 26.61 -21.18 -57.39
C SER A 4 26.90 -20.86 -55.92
N PHE A 5 26.16 -19.90 -55.36
CA PHE A 5 26.01 -19.80 -53.91
C PHE A 5 25.16 -20.99 -53.48
N THR A 6 25.83 -22.06 -53.07
CA THR A 6 25.19 -23.14 -52.33
C THR A 6 24.66 -22.54 -51.03
N HIS A 7 23.34 -22.29 -50.98
CA HIS A 7 22.62 -22.13 -49.72
C HIS A 7 23.01 -23.31 -48.84
N ALA A 8 23.74 -23.03 -47.76
CA ALA A 8 23.95 -24.00 -46.70
C ALA A 8 22.57 -24.51 -46.29
N LYS A 9 22.37 -25.83 -46.28
CA LYS A 9 21.20 -26.45 -45.67
C LYS A 9 20.97 -25.79 -44.30
N PRO A 10 19.74 -25.43 -43.92
CA PRO A 10 19.46 -24.79 -42.64
C PRO A 10 19.85 -25.76 -41.52
N SER A 11 21.09 -25.62 -41.05
CA SER A 11 21.65 -26.34 -39.92
C SER A 11 20.88 -25.94 -38.68
N GLU A 12 20.31 -26.93 -37.98
CA GLU A 12 19.77 -26.88 -36.62
C GLU A 12 19.48 -25.46 -36.08
N GLN A 13 18.37 -24.85 -36.50
CA GLN A 13 17.90 -23.58 -35.96
C GLN A 13 17.77 -23.68 -34.43
N ARG A 14 18.62 -22.97 -33.69
CA ARG A 14 18.66 -22.92 -32.23
C ARG A 14 17.64 -21.91 -31.67
N SER A 15 16.38 -21.94 -32.11
CA SER A 15 15.39 -20.95 -31.64
C SER A 15 14.85 -21.25 -30.23
N SER A 16 14.44 -20.20 -29.53
CA SER A 16 13.54 -20.28 -28.34
C SER A 16 14.16 -20.85 -27.07
N VAL A 17 15.22 -20.21 -26.58
CA VAL A 17 15.96 -20.67 -25.39
C VAL A 17 15.30 -20.19 -24.10
N LEU A 18 14.61 -19.06 -24.13
CA LEU A 18 13.89 -18.55 -22.96
C LEU A 18 12.46 -19.08 -22.88
N PRO A 19 11.97 -19.41 -21.67
CA PRO A 19 10.55 -19.59 -21.44
C PRO A 19 9.73 -18.36 -21.86
N PRO A 20 8.42 -18.51 -22.15
CA PRO A 20 7.56 -17.44 -22.62
C PRO A 20 7.14 -16.59 -21.41
N TRP A 21 8.10 -15.84 -20.85
CA TRP A 21 7.94 -15.11 -19.60
C TRP A 21 6.79 -14.10 -19.62
N LEU A 22 6.47 -13.55 -20.79
CA LEU A 22 5.33 -12.67 -20.99
C LEU A 22 3.99 -13.39 -20.77
N TRP A 23 3.85 -14.61 -21.27
CA TRP A 23 2.67 -15.44 -21.03
C TRP A 23 2.64 -15.98 -19.61
N PHE A 24 3.79 -16.30 -19.03
CA PHE A 24 3.90 -16.68 -17.62
C PHE A 24 3.43 -15.54 -16.70
N TRP A 25 3.91 -14.32 -16.93
CA TRP A 25 3.45 -13.13 -16.20
C TRP A 25 1.94 -12.94 -16.35
N LEU A 26 1.41 -13.05 -17.57
CA LEU A 26 -0.02 -12.91 -17.83
C LEU A 26 -0.84 -13.94 -17.04
N ALA A 27 -0.39 -15.20 -16.99
CA ALA A 27 -1.04 -16.25 -16.22
C ALA A 27 -1.01 -15.96 -14.70
N VAL A 28 0.15 -15.55 -14.16
CA VAL A 28 0.29 -15.16 -12.75
C VAL A 28 -0.62 -13.98 -12.41
N TYR A 29 -0.71 -12.98 -13.29
CA TYR A 29 -1.59 -11.83 -13.11
C TYR A 29 -3.07 -12.24 -13.07
N ILE A 30 -3.51 -13.10 -13.99
CA ILE A 30 -4.90 -13.57 -14.05
C ILE A 30 -5.26 -14.39 -12.81
N ILE A 31 -4.38 -15.26 -12.35
CA ILE A 31 -4.58 -16.06 -11.13
C ILE A 31 -4.65 -15.14 -9.90
N GLY A 32 -3.79 -14.12 -9.85
CA GLY A 32 -3.74 -13.14 -8.75
C GLY A 32 -4.79 -12.04 -8.81
N VAL A 33 -5.69 -12.02 -9.79
CA VAL A 33 -6.60 -10.88 -10.00
C VAL A 33 -7.53 -10.62 -8.82
N SER A 34 -7.90 -11.65 -8.05
CA SER A 34 -8.72 -11.49 -6.83
C SER A 34 -8.05 -10.57 -5.81
N SER A 35 -6.74 -10.75 -5.58
CA SER A 35 -5.97 -9.88 -4.67
C SER A 35 -5.90 -8.42 -5.14
N VAL A 36 -5.98 -8.18 -6.46
CA VAL A 36 -6.10 -6.83 -7.01
C VAL A 36 -7.47 -6.23 -6.67
N PHE A 37 -8.55 -7.01 -6.80
CA PHE A 37 -9.88 -6.56 -6.43
C PHE A 37 -10.03 -6.27 -4.94
N ASP A 38 -9.46 -7.12 -4.07
CA ASP A 38 -9.53 -6.91 -2.62
C ASP A 38 -8.83 -5.60 -2.22
N ARG A 39 -7.65 -5.33 -2.79
CA ARG A 39 -6.94 -4.06 -2.57
C ARG A 39 -7.70 -2.85 -3.14
N VAL A 40 -8.19 -2.95 -4.38
CA VAL A 40 -8.97 -1.87 -5.00
C VAL A 40 -10.24 -1.58 -4.20
N LYS A 41 -10.89 -2.61 -3.65
CA LYS A 41 -12.08 -2.45 -2.80
C LYS A 41 -11.79 -1.61 -1.56
N VAL A 42 -10.67 -1.86 -0.88
CA VAL A 42 -10.24 -1.07 0.30
C VAL A 42 -9.99 0.37 -0.10
N ASN A 43 -9.21 0.61 -1.17
CA ASN A 43 -8.91 1.97 -1.62
C ASN A 43 -10.17 2.72 -2.11
N LEU A 44 -11.13 2.04 -2.74
CA LEU A 44 -12.42 2.63 -3.13
C LEU A 44 -13.27 2.98 -1.90
N LEU A 45 -13.26 2.14 -0.87
CA LEU A 45 -13.96 2.42 0.38
C LEU A 45 -13.39 3.68 1.03
N ILE A 46 -12.06 3.78 1.13
CA ILE A 46 -11.36 4.97 1.65
C ILE A 46 -11.72 6.20 0.80
N LEU A 47 -11.70 6.07 -0.53
CA LEU A 47 -12.00 7.16 -1.45
C LEU A 47 -13.42 7.72 -1.27
N PHE A 48 -14.43 6.85 -1.18
CA PHE A 48 -15.83 7.25 -1.15
C PHE A 48 -16.38 7.54 0.25
N THR A 49 -15.87 6.86 1.29
CA THR A 49 -16.37 7.02 2.66
C THR A 49 -15.53 7.97 3.49
N GLY A 50 -14.27 8.21 3.09
CA GLY A 50 -13.33 9.00 3.88
C GLY A 50 -12.96 8.37 5.22
N ASN A 51 -13.32 7.10 5.42
CA ASN A 51 -13.08 6.36 6.64
C ASN A 51 -12.04 5.27 6.33
N ASP A 52 -10.82 5.48 6.84
CA ASP A 52 -9.71 4.53 6.86
C ASP A 52 -9.82 3.52 8.04
N GLY A 53 -10.85 3.66 8.89
CA GLY A 53 -11.03 2.84 10.09
C GLY A 53 -10.14 3.25 11.27
N ILE A 54 -9.39 4.35 11.13
CA ILE A 54 -8.55 4.95 12.16
C ILE A 54 -9.14 6.35 12.42
N ASN A 55 -9.12 6.84 13.65
CA ASN A 55 -9.58 8.21 13.96
C ASN A 55 -8.61 9.26 13.39
N SER A 56 -8.36 9.29 12.08
CA SER A 56 -7.61 10.34 11.42
C SER A 56 -8.54 11.55 11.25
N SER A 57 -8.11 12.69 11.80
CA SER A 57 -8.86 13.94 11.64
C SER A 57 -9.16 14.20 10.16
N ILE A 58 -10.33 14.77 9.86
CA ILE A 58 -10.84 15.02 8.50
C ILE A 58 -9.79 15.68 7.57
N ARG A 59 -8.85 16.46 8.14
CA ARG A 59 -7.71 17.08 7.44
C ARG A 59 -6.79 16.05 6.76
N TYR A 60 -6.45 14.93 7.41
CA TYR A 60 -5.57 13.90 6.83
C TYR A 60 -6.30 12.97 5.85
N SER A 61 -7.62 12.81 6.04
CA SER A 61 -8.43 11.91 5.22
C SER A 61 -8.49 12.27 3.73
N ALA A 62 -8.34 13.54 3.34
CA ALA A 62 -8.34 13.94 1.93
C ALA A 62 -6.99 13.65 1.25
N PHE A 63 -5.90 13.70 2.03
CA PHE A 63 -4.53 13.53 1.56
C PHE A 63 -4.15 12.07 1.35
N GLU A 64 -4.64 11.17 2.19
CA GLU A 64 -4.48 9.72 2.02
C GLU A 64 -5.27 9.15 0.82
N ARG A 65 -6.30 9.87 0.34
CA ARG A 65 -7.09 9.46 -0.83
C ARG A 65 -6.34 9.61 -2.15
N VAL A 66 -5.43 10.58 -2.28
CA VAL A 66 -4.76 10.87 -3.56
C VAL A 66 -3.86 9.71 -4.03
N PRO A 67 -2.99 9.13 -3.18
CA PRO A 67 -2.25 7.92 -3.55
C PRO A 67 -3.16 6.74 -3.86
N GLY A 68 -4.19 6.51 -3.05
CA GLY A 68 -5.16 5.43 -3.26
C GLY A 68 -5.86 5.50 -4.63
N VAL A 69 -6.21 6.70 -5.09
CA VAL A 69 -6.78 6.93 -6.44
C VAL A 69 -5.79 6.52 -7.53
N VAL A 70 -4.52 6.86 -7.37
CA VAL A 70 -3.50 6.60 -8.38
C VAL A 70 -3.19 5.11 -8.46
N GLU A 71 -3.13 4.43 -7.32
CA GLU A 71 -3.02 2.98 -7.24
C GLU A 71 -4.20 2.30 -7.97
N ILE A 72 -5.45 2.73 -7.68
CA ILE A 72 -6.66 2.23 -8.35
C ILE A 72 -6.58 2.46 -9.86
N LEU A 73 -6.20 3.65 -10.30
CA LEU A 73 -6.16 3.99 -11.73
C LEU A 73 -5.11 3.18 -12.48
N LEU A 74 -3.95 2.94 -11.88
CA LEU A 74 -2.90 2.11 -12.46
C LEU A 74 -3.29 0.63 -12.49
N ASP A 75 -3.91 0.12 -11.43
CA ASP A 75 -4.45 -1.24 -11.39
C ASP A 75 -5.57 -1.44 -12.42
N PHE A 76 -6.49 -0.48 -12.54
CA PHE A 76 -7.56 -0.50 -13.54
C PHE A 76 -7.01 -0.38 -14.97
N ALA A 77 -6.02 0.48 -15.19
CA ALA A 77 -5.34 0.58 -16.48
C ALA A 77 -4.71 -0.77 -16.83
N LEU A 78 -3.94 -1.38 -15.91
CA LEU A 78 -3.33 -2.68 -16.16
C LEU A 78 -4.36 -3.77 -16.45
N PHE A 79 -5.44 -3.82 -15.66
CA PHE A 79 -6.54 -4.76 -15.85
C PHE A 79 -7.21 -4.61 -17.22
N THR A 80 -7.54 -3.37 -17.62
CA THR A 80 -8.11 -3.09 -18.94
C THR A 80 -7.13 -3.42 -20.06
N GLY A 81 -5.84 -3.13 -19.88
CA GLY A 81 -4.77 -3.56 -20.78
C GLY A 81 -4.76 -5.07 -20.99
N VAL A 82 -4.80 -5.85 -19.90
CA VAL A 82 -4.87 -7.32 -19.93
C VAL A 82 -6.16 -7.81 -20.59
N LEU A 83 -7.31 -7.19 -20.31
CA LEU A 83 -8.57 -7.56 -20.93
C LEU A 83 -8.52 -7.42 -22.46
N THR A 84 -7.84 -6.38 -22.97
CA THR A 84 -7.70 -6.20 -24.43
C THR A 84 -6.87 -7.26 -25.14
N VAL A 85 -6.01 -8.00 -24.42
CA VAL A 85 -5.26 -9.15 -24.97
C VAL A 85 -6.21 -10.23 -25.50
N PHE A 86 -7.37 -10.39 -24.86
CA PHE A 86 -8.41 -11.33 -25.26
C PHE A 86 -9.33 -10.80 -26.37
N LEU A 87 -9.06 -9.61 -26.91
CA LEU A 87 -9.89 -8.97 -27.94
C LEU A 87 -9.05 -8.62 -29.19
N PRO A 88 -8.33 -9.57 -29.81
CA PRO A 88 -7.36 -9.29 -30.86
C PRO A 88 -7.96 -8.59 -32.08
N TRP A 89 -9.24 -8.85 -32.41
CA TRP A 89 -9.93 -8.26 -33.56
C TRP A 89 -10.08 -6.73 -33.45
N ILE A 90 -10.24 -6.19 -32.24
CA ILE A 90 -10.34 -4.73 -32.02
C ILE A 90 -9.04 -4.08 -32.47
N ARG A 91 -7.91 -4.68 -32.05
CA ARG A 91 -6.57 -4.23 -32.43
C ARG A 91 -6.32 -4.38 -33.94
N THR A 92 -6.76 -5.48 -34.55
CA THR A 92 -6.68 -5.68 -36.01
C THR A 92 -7.36 -4.55 -36.78
N VAL A 93 -8.64 -4.29 -36.47
CA VAL A 93 -9.44 -3.26 -37.15
C VAL A 93 -8.83 -1.87 -36.95
N PHE A 94 -8.39 -1.57 -35.72
CA PHE A 94 -7.72 -0.30 -35.42
C PHE A 94 -6.45 -0.10 -36.26
N LEU A 95 -5.56 -1.10 -36.32
CA LEU A 95 -4.30 -1.00 -37.05
C LEU A 95 -4.51 -0.92 -38.56
N GLN A 96 -5.38 -1.77 -39.12
CA GLN A 96 -5.70 -1.76 -40.54
C GLN A 96 -6.27 -0.41 -40.99
N ARG A 97 -7.19 0.17 -40.20
CA ARG A 97 -7.74 1.51 -40.47
C ARG A 97 -6.71 2.62 -40.29
N LYS A 98 -5.93 2.59 -39.21
CA LYS A 98 -4.95 3.64 -38.89
C LYS A 98 -3.84 3.74 -39.92
N TYR A 99 -3.35 2.60 -40.40
CA TYR A 99 -2.17 2.51 -41.27
C TYR A 99 -2.49 2.09 -42.72
N GLY A 100 -3.77 1.86 -43.06
CA GLY A 100 -4.15 1.46 -44.43
C GLY A 100 -3.45 0.17 -44.87
N LEU A 101 -3.44 -0.84 -43.98
CA LEU A 101 -2.75 -2.11 -44.23
C LEU A 101 -3.59 -2.98 -45.17
N THR A 102 -3.02 -3.34 -46.31
CA THR A 102 -3.69 -4.11 -47.37
C THR A 102 -2.80 -5.28 -47.79
N GLU A 103 -3.38 -6.44 -48.06
CA GLU A 103 -2.61 -7.58 -48.59
C GLU A 103 -2.10 -7.27 -50.01
N PRO A 104 -0.90 -7.78 -50.41
CA PRO A 104 -0.30 -7.53 -51.71
C PRO A 104 -1.24 -7.78 -52.91
N GLN A 105 -2.12 -8.77 -52.81
CA GLN A 105 -3.07 -9.15 -53.87
C GLN A 105 -4.22 -8.15 -54.06
N PHE A 106 -4.46 -7.26 -53.09
CA PHE A 106 -5.49 -6.23 -53.14
C PHE A 106 -4.90 -4.82 -53.29
N LEU A 107 -3.62 -4.71 -53.65
CA LEU A 107 -2.99 -3.41 -53.87
C LEU A 107 -3.58 -2.72 -55.11
N PRO A 108 -3.65 -1.37 -55.12
CA PRO A 108 -4.19 -0.62 -56.25
C PRO A 108 -3.43 -0.93 -57.55
N PRO A 109 -4.12 -0.94 -58.71
CA PRO A 109 -3.48 -1.21 -60.01
C PRO A 109 -2.33 -0.26 -60.38
N GLY A 110 -2.30 0.95 -59.79
CA GLY A 110 -1.22 1.93 -59.99
C GLY A 110 0.02 1.72 -59.11
N THR A 111 0.13 0.61 -58.39
CA THR A 111 1.30 0.33 -57.54
C THR A 111 2.55 0.11 -58.39
N PRO A 112 3.70 0.77 -58.11
CA PRO A 112 4.91 0.62 -58.91
C PRO A 112 5.38 -0.83 -59.01
N GLN A 113 5.77 -1.28 -60.22
CA GLN A 113 6.20 -2.65 -60.48
C GLN A 113 7.40 -3.07 -59.62
N GLN A 114 8.33 -2.15 -59.34
CA GLN A 114 9.46 -2.39 -58.45
C GLN A 114 9.03 -2.73 -57.02
N THR A 115 7.97 -2.08 -56.52
CA THR A 115 7.39 -2.38 -55.21
C THR A 115 6.81 -3.78 -55.18
N LEU A 116 6.08 -4.18 -56.24
CA LEU A 116 5.50 -5.52 -56.37
C LEU A 116 6.59 -6.61 -56.43
N GLN A 117 7.68 -6.37 -57.16
CA GLN A 117 8.83 -7.27 -57.20
C GLN A 117 9.52 -7.40 -55.83
N THR A 118 9.75 -6.28 -55.15
CA THR A 118 10.36 -6.28 -53.80
C THR A 118 9.46 -7.02 -52.80
N LEU A 119 8.14 -6.76 -52.84
CA LEU A 119 7.15 -7.47 -52.00
C LEU A 119 7.12 -8.97 -52.27
N SER A 120 7.30 -9.39 -53.53
CA SER A 120 7.41 -10.80 -53.89
C SER A 120 8.66 -11.44 -53.26
N GLY A 121 9.81 -10.77 -53.32
CA GLY A 121 11.05 -11.22 -52.66
C GLY A 121 10.89 -11.37 -51.15
N VAL A 122 10.33 -10.35 -50.49
CA VAL A 122 10.03 -10.40 -49.05
C VAL A 122 9.02 -11.49 -48.71
N SER A 123 7.97 -11.66 -49.52
CA SER A 123 6.96 -12.72 -49.36
C SER A 123 7.59 -14.11 -49.46
N GLY A 124 8.52 -14.32 -50.38
CA GLY A 124 9.29 -15.57 -50.49
C GLY A 124 10.06 -15.88 -49.20
N PHE A 125 10.81 -14.90 -48.69
CA PHE A 125 11.57 -15.04 -47.44
C PHE A 125 10.67 -15.33 -46.23
N VAL A 126 9.56 -14.61 -46.09
CA VAL A 126 8.60 -14.80 -44.99
C VAL A 126 7.94 -16.17 -45.07
N ARG A 127 7.56 -16.64 -46.26
CA ARG A 127 6.96 -17.98 -46.43
C ARG A 127 7.91 -19.11 -46.07
N GLU A 128 9.21 -18.93 -46.30
CA GLU A 128 10.24 -19.91 -45.92
C GLU A 128 10.35 -20.05 -44.39
N HIS A 129 10.25 -18.96 -43.65
CA HIS A 129 10.49 -18.93 -42.21
C HIS A 129 9.21 -18.99 -41.36
N ALA A 130 8.09 -18.51 -41.88
CA ALA A 130 6.79 -18.40 -41.21
C ALA A 130 5.61 -18.47 -42.21
N PRO A 131 5.26 -19.66 -42.72
CA PRO A 131 4.24 -19.81 -43.78
C PRO A 131 2.82 -19.38 -43.35
N GLY A 132 2.53 -19.34 -42.05
CA GLY A 132 1.23 -18.91 -41.50
C GLY A 132 1.05 -17.39 -41.38
N LEU A 133 2.06 -16.59 -41.73
CA LEU A 133 2.06 -15.15 -41.55
C LEU A 133 1.49 -14.43 -42.79
N ILE A 134 0.46 -13.59 -42.59
CA ILE A 134 -0.19 -12.87 -43.70
C ILE A 134 0.56 -11.55 -43.94
N LEU A 135 1.14 -11.39 -45.14
CA LEU A 135 1.83 -10.16 -45.49
C LEU A 135 0.82 -9.04 -45.76
N THR A 136 1.02 -7.88 -45.14
CA THR A 136 0.25 -6.65 -45.41
C THR A 136 1.19 -5.47 -45.63
N TYR A 137 0.80 -4.56 -46.51
CA TYR A 137 1.59 -3.42 -46.92
C TYR A 137 0.82 -2.11 -46.70
N ASN A 138 1.52 -1.07 -46.27
CA ASN A 138 0.97 0.28 -46.15
C ASN A 138 0.80 0.91 -47.55
N ALA A 139 -0.37 0.72 -48.14
CA ALA A 139 -0.67 1.09 -49.53
C ALA A 139 -1.12 2.55 -49.70
N GLY A 140 -1.38 3.28 -48.61
CA GLY A 140 -1.91 4.64 -48.67
C GLY A 140 -2.44 5.20 -47.34
N GLY A 141 -1.96 4.69 -46.19
CA GLY A 141 -2.37 5.16 -44.86
C GLY A 141 -1.37 6.14 -44.24
N LYS A 142 -1.54 6.44 -42.94
CA LYS A 142 -0.54 7.21 -42.18
C LYS A 142 0.82 6.51 -42.24
N ILE A 143 1.90 7.30 -42.21
CA ILE A 143 3.28 6.79 -42.24
C ILE A 143 3.48 5.79 -41.09
N LEU A 144 3.92 4.57 -41.44
CA LEU A 144 4.43 3.58 -40.48
C LEU A 144 5.78 4.11 -39.98
N SER A 145 5.89 4.40 -38.68
CA SER A 145 7.18 4.82 -38.09
C SER A 145 8.20 3.68 -38.13
N ASP A 146 7.72 2.48 -37.82
CA ASP A 146 8.51 1.27 -37.69
C ASP A 146 8.71 0.65 -39.08
N LYS A 147 9.77 -0.14 -39.24
CA LYS A 147 10.08 -0.73 -40.55
C LYS A 147 9.16 -1.90 -40.86
N ALA A 148 8.93 -2.76 -39.87
CA ALA A 148 7.94 -3.84 -39.89
C ALA A 148 7.38 -4.01 -38.47
N PHE A 149 6.21 -4.63 -38.34
CA PHE A 149 5.75 -5.20 -37.08
C PHE A 149 4.75 -6.33 -37.30
N VAL A 150 4.72 -7.32 -36.41
CA VAL A 150 3.65 -8.32 -36.35
C VAL A 150 2.45 -7.79 -35.55
N TYR A 151 1.25 -8.11 -36.00
CA TYR A 151 0.00 -7.82 -35.28
C TYR A 151 -0.98 -8.98 -35.35
N PRO A 152 -1.86 -9.13 -34.34
CA PRO A 152 -2.84 -10.20 -34.34
C PRO A 152 -3.98 -9.88 -35.31
N ILE A 153 -4.38 -10.87 -36.10
CA ILE A 153 -5.63 -10.89 -36.90
C ILE A 153 -6.70 -11.71 -36.16
N GLY A 154 -6.26 -12.74 -35.44
CA GLY A 154 -7.05 -13.52 -34.52
C GLY A 154 -6.14 -14.34 -33.60
N TYR A 155 -6.69 -15.23 -32.78
CA TYR A 155 -5.91 -15.99 -31.79
C TYR A 155 -4.81 -16.88 -32.37
N ARG A 156 -4.97 -17.31 -33.63
CA ARG A 156 -4.03 -18.19 -34.34
C ARG A 156 -3.66 -17.67 -35.74
N LYS A 157 -3.96 -16.41 -36.02
CA LYS A 157 -3.68 -15.76 -37.31
C LYS A 157 -3.03 -14.42 -37.04
N ALA A 158 -1.92 -14.15 -37.71
CA ALA A 158 -1.19 -12.89 -37.55
C ALA A 158 -0.86 -12.28 -38.90
N GLY A 159 -0.84 -10.95 -38.92
CA GLY A 159 -0.39 -10.16 -40.04
C GLY A 159 1.00 -9.62 -39.78
N LEU A 160 1.82 -9.51 -40.83
CA LEU A 160 3.06 -8.77 -40.83
C LEU A 160 2.85 -7.48 -41.63
N ALA A 161 2.91 -6.35 -40.94
CA ALA A 161 2.80 -5.04 -41.55
C ALA A 161 4.16 -4.59 -42.07
N LEU A 162 4.26 -4.28 -43.37
CA LEU A 162 5.47 -3.77 -44.00
C LEU A 162 5.35 -2.28 -44.32
N SER A 163 6.39 -1.52 -43.99
CA SER A 163 6.55 -0.14 -44.44
C SER A 163 7.31 -0.06 -45.77
N GLY A 164 7.12 1.03 -46.51
CA GLY A 164 7.99 1.38 -47.64
C GLY A 164 9.47 1.56 -47.24
N ARG A 165 9.74 1.92 -45.98
CA ARG A 165 11.12 2.06 -45.44
C ARG A 165 11.83 0.72 -45.34
N LEU A 166 11.10 -0.36 -45.06
CA LEU A 166 11.67 -1.71 -45.09
C LEU A 166 11.91 -2.18 -46.51
N LEU A 167 11.00 -1.91 -47.45
CA LEU A 167 11.24 -2.26 -48.87
C LEU A 167 12.46 -1.53 -49.43
N ALA A 168 12.64 -0.25 -49.07
CA ALA A 168 13.85 0.49 -49.41
C ALA A 168 15.11 -0.11 -48.75
N LEU A 169 15.01 -0.57 -47.50
CA LEU A 169 16.11 -1.26 -46.82
C LEU A 169 16.43 -2.60 -47.46
N TRP A 170 15.43 -3.39 -47.84
CA TRP A 170 15.58 -4.67 -48.52
C TRP A 170 16.44 -4.55 -49.78
N ASN A 171 16.19 -3.51 -50.57
CA ASN A 171 16.94 -3.25 -51.80
C ASN A 171 18.35 -2.68 -51.54
N ARG A 172 18.60 -2.04 -50.39
CA ARG A 172 19.88 -1.39 -50.06
C ARG A 172 20.82 -2.27 -49.25
N ASP A 173 20.30 -2.94 -48.23
CA ASP A 173 21.00 -3.84 -47.31
C ASP A 173 20.04 -4.97 -46.92
N GLN A 174 19.97 -5.97 -47.79
CA GLN A 174 19.07 -7.11 -47.63
C GLN A 174 19.30 -7.85 -46.31
N GLN A 175 20.56 -7.99 -45.87
CA GLN A 175 20.89 -8.65 -44.60
C GLN A 175 20.25 -7.94 -43.40
N ALA A 176 20.28 -6.60 -43.38
CA ALA A 176 19.65 -5.83 -42.32
C ALA A 176 18.12 -5.96 -42.35
N ALA A 177 17.52 -6.02 -43.54
CA ALA A 177 16.08 -6.22 -43.69
C ALA A 177 15.63 -7.62 -43.27
N GLU A 178 16.38 -8.66 -43.67
CA GLU A 178 16.15 -10.05 -43.26
C GLU A 178 16.26 -10.21 -41.75
N ALA A 179 17.26 -9.59 -41.11
CA ALA A 179 17.42 -9.61 -39.66
C ALA A 179 16.22 -8.99 -38.93
N ILE A 180 15.68 -7.86 -39.42
CA ILE A 180 14.46 -7.26 -38.86
C ILE A 180 13.27 -8.20 -39.05
N LEU A 181 13.13 -8.83 -40.21
CA LEU A 181 12.03 -9.78 -40.46
C LEU A 181 12.12 -11.02 -39.58
N LEU A 182 13.33 -11.55 -39.35
CA LEU A 182 13.54 -12.69 -38.45
C LEU A 182 13.18 -12.34 -37.00
N HIS A 183 13.54 -11.14 -36.53
CA HIS A 183 13.15 -10.63 -35.22
C HIS A 183 11.62 -10.61 -35.06
N GLU A 184 10.91 -10.03 -36.04
CA GLU A 184 9.45 -10.00 -36.07
C GLU A 184 8.82 -11.40 -36.14
N ILE A 185 9.42 -12.32 -36.89
CA ILE A 185 8.96 -13.71 -37.00
C ILE A 185 9.07 -14.44 -35.65
N GLU A 186 10.08 -14.16 -34.83
CA GLU A 186 10.18 -14.80 -33.51
C GLU A 186 9.04 -14.37 -32.58
N HIS A 187 8.63 -13.09 -32.62
CA HIS A 187 7.45 -12.62 -31.90
C HIS A 187 6.17 -13.34 -32.32
N PHE A 188 6.02 -13.62 -33.62
CA PHE A 188 4.92 -14.44 -34.13
C PHE A 188 4.98 -15.88 -33.59
N ARG A 189 6.15 -16.54 -33.62
CA ARG A 189 6.33 -17.92 -33.17
C ARG A 189 6.02 -18.12 -31.69
N HIS A 190 6.22 -17.08 -30.87
CA HIS A 190 5.98 -17.11 -29.42
C HIS A 190 4.61 -16.59 -29.00
N GLY A 191 3.83 -16.04 -29.95
CA GLY A 191 2.53 -15.44 -29.65
C GLY A 191 2.63 -14.07 -28.97
N ASP A 192 3.81 -13.46 -28.90
CA ASP A 192 4.05 -12.20 -28.17
C ASP A 192 3.15 -11.08 -28.69
N MET A 193 2.87 -11.09 -30.00
CA MET A 193 2.00 -10.12 -30.67
C MET A 193 0.57 -10.08 -30.12
N LEU A 194 0.10 -11.11 -29.40
CA LEU A 194 -1.22 -11.08 -28.77
C LEU A 194 -1.22 -10.22 -27.49
N VAL A 195 -0.14 -10.31 -26.71
CA VAL A 195 -0.04 -9.63 -25.42
C VAL A 195 0.48 -8.19 -25.60
N ILE A 196 1.54 -8.02 -26.38
CA ILE A 196 2.20 -6.72 -26.61
C ILE A 196 2.33 -6.42 -28.12
N GLY A 197 2.87 -5.25 -28.44
CA GLY A 197 3.14 -4.80 -29.81
C GLY A 197 2.19 -3.69 -30.29
N ALA A 198 2.39 -3.28 -31.55
CA ALA A 198 1.69 -2.15 -32.17
C ALA A 198 0.18 -2.15 -31.90
N GLY A 199 -0.34 -1.11 -31.26
CA GLY A 199 -1.77 -0.96 -30.96
C GLY A 199 -2.27 -1.68 -29.71
N SER A 200 -1.39 -2.29 -28.91
CA SER A 200 -1.74 -2.82 -27.59
C SER A 200 -2.02 -1.68 -26.59
N LEU A 201 -3.16 -1.77 -25.90
CA LEU A 201 -3.48 -0.85 -24.80
C LEU A 201 -2.51 -1.06 -23.63
N LEU A 202 -2.18 -2.32 -23.34
CA LEU A 202 -1.20 -2.69 -22.31
C LEU A 202 0.16 -2.02 -22.56
N GLU A 203 0.68 -2.12 -23.78
CA GLU A 203 1.92 -1.42 -24.16
C GLU A 203 1.80 0.10 -24.01
N THR A 204 0.65 0.67 -24.39
CA THR A 204 0.42 2.12 -24.29
C THR A 204 0.45 2.60 -22.83
N ILE A 205 -0.10 1.83 -21.90
CA ILE A 205 -0.08 2.11 -20.46
C ILE A 205 1.35 2.02 -19.93
N ILE A 206 2.05 0.93 -20.22
CA ILE A 206 3.46 0.73 -19.80
C ILE A 206 4.37 1.80 -20.41
N ARG A 207 4.06 2.34 -21.58
CA ARG A 207 4.87 3.40 -22.18
C ARG A 207 4.61 4.78 -21.57
N ARG A 208 3.40 5.01 -21.03
CA ARG A 208 2.94 6.34 -20.61
C ARG A 208 2.71 6.48 -19.10
N TRP A 209 3.09 5.50 -18.29
CA TRP A 209 2.80 5.50 -16.86
C TRP A 209 3.32 6.74 -16.11
N PHE A 210 4.49 7.29 -16.47
CA PHE A 210 4.98 8.55 -15.90
C PHE A 210 4.03 9.74 -16.16
N LEU A 211 3.51 9.85 -17.38
CA LEU A 211 2.56 10.90 -17.74
C LEU A 211 1.23 10.70 -17.01
N LEU A 212 0.75 9.46 -16.94
CA LEU A 212 -0.47 9.13 -16.21
C LEU A 212 -0.32 9.48 -14.72
N THR A 213 0.80 9.11 -14.10
CA THR A 213 1.12 9.45 -12.71
C THR A 213 1.17 10.96 -12.51
N ALA A 214 1.83 11.71 -13.39
CA ALA A 214 1.89 13.16 -13.28
C ALA A 214 0.50 13.82 -13.36
N VAL A 215 -0.36 13.39 -14.29
CA VAL A 215 -1.71 13.96 -14.46
C VAL A 215 -2.63 13.58 -13.30
N PHE A 216 -2.58 12.35 -12.82
CA PHE A 216 -3.52 11.85 -11.81
C PHE A 216 -3.06 12.08 -10.36
N VAL A 217 -1.77 12.32 -10.10
CA VAL A 217 -1.25 12.62 -8.75
C VAL A 217 -1.07 14.12 -8.57
N ILE A 218 -0.24 14.76 -9.40
CA ILE A 218 0.26 16.12 -9.12
C ILE A 218 -0.87 17.13 -9.19
N ILE A 219 -1.72 17.05 -10.23
CA ILE A 219 -2.78 18.05 -10.44
C ILE A 219 -3.80 18.01 -9.29
N PRO A 220 -4.39 16.85 -8.92
CA PRO A 220 -5.32 16.80 -7.78
C PRO A 220 -4.66 17.17 -6.45
N LEU A 221 -3.40 16.77 -6.23
CA LEU A 221 -2.67 17.08 -5.01
C LEU A 221 -2.46 18.60 -4.85
N VAL A 222 -1.95 19.27 -5.88
CA VAL A 222 -1.70 20.71 -5.86
C VAL A 222 -3.00 21.49 -5.72
N ILE A 223 -4.08 21.07 -6.39
CA ILE A 223 -5.41 21.68 -6.23
C ILE A 223 -5.90 21.51 -4.79
N SER A 224 -5.74 20.33 -4.18
CA SER A 224 -6.19 20.07 -2.82
C SER A 224 -5.44 20.94 -1.80
N LEU A 225 -4.11 21.01 -1.90
CA LEU A 225 -3.29 21.89 -1.04
C LEU A 225 -3.66 23.36 -1.22
N LEU A 226 -3.89 23.80 -2.46
CA LEU A 226 -4.29 25.18 -2.72
C LEU A 226 -5.65 25.53 -2.11
N ILE A 227 -6.63 24.60 -2.19
CA ILE A 227 -7.94 24.78 -1.54
C ILE A 227 -7.76 24.87 -0.02
N GLU A 228 -6.96 23.98 0.58
CA GLU A 228 -6.70 24.00 2.02
C GLU A 228 -6.10 25.32 2.48
N HIS A 229 -5.06 25.81 1.81
CA HIS A 229 -4.46 27.10 2.13
C HIS A 229 -5.46 28.25 1.99
N ILE A 230 -6.29 28.27 0.95
CA ILE A 230 -7.30 29.31 0.76
C ILE A 230 -8.31 29.30 1.91
N THR A 231 -8.78 28.13 2.31
CA THR A 231 -9.75 27.98 3.41
C THR A 231 -9.14 28.37 4.75
N SER A 232 -7.93 27.89 5.08
CA SER A 232 -7.21 28.25 6.31
C SER A 232 -6.96 29.75 6.39
N PHE A 233 -6.51 30.35 5.28
CA PHE A 233 -6.26 31.79 5.20
C PHE A 233 -7.53 32.62 5.46
N GLN A 234 -8.68 32.17 4.93
CA GLN A 234 -9.98 32.82 5.16
C GLN A 234 -10.43 32.72 6.62
N GLU A 235 -10.24 31.56 7.26
CA GLU A 235 -10.54 31.34 8.67
C GLU A 235 -9.64 32.23 9.57
N GLU A 236 -8.34 32.29 9.29
CA GLU A 236 -7.36 33.09 10.04
C GLU A 236 -7.60 34.61 9.92
N MET A 237 -8.01 35.09 8.75
CA MET A 237 -8.44 36.50 8.62
C MET A 237 -9.74 36.80 9.38
N GLY A 238 -10.61 35.80 9.57
CA GLY A 238 -11.86 35.92 10.30
C GLY A 238 -11.69 36.14 11.81
N ILE A 239 -10.56 35.68 12.38
CA ILE A 239 -10.21 35.82 13.80
C ILE A 239 -9.31 37.03 14.10
N ALA A 240 -9.25 38.01 13.20
CA ALA A 240 -8.51 39.27 13.33
C ALA A 240 -6.97 39.15 13.51
N ALA A 241 -6.36 38.07 13.01
CA ALA A 241 -4.90 37.95 12.94
C ALA A 241 -4.29 38.92 11.91
N ASP A 242 -3.06 39.38 12.13
CA ASP A 242 -2.40 40.32 11.23
C ASP A 242 -1.94 39.64 9.93
N LEU A 243 -2.19 40.32 8.80
CA LEU A 243 -1.89 39.79 7.46
C LEU A 243 -0.43 39.34 7.27
N PRO A 244 0.60 40.06 7.75
CA PRO A 244 2.00 39.59 7.67
C PRO A 244 2.25 38.27 8.41
N THR A 245 1.70 38.09 9.61
CA THR A 245 1.85 36.84 10.39
C THR A 245 1.20 35.66 9.67
N ILE A 246 -0.03 35.82 9.16
CA ILE A 246 -0.73 34.78 8.38
C ILE A 246 0.10 34.38 7.15
N ILE A 247 0.59 35.37 6.39
CA ILE A 247 1.44 35.10 5.22
C ILE A 247 2.71 34.34 5.63
N SER A 248 3.38 34.77 6.72
CA SER A 248 4.60 34.10 7.19
C SER A 248 4.37 32.66 7.64
N PHE A 249 3.22 32.40 8.28
CA PHE A 249 2.80 31.08 8.72
C PHE A 249 2.61 30.13 7.52
N HIS A 250 1.82 30.53 6.51
CA HIS A 250 1.60 29.70 5.33
C HIS A 250 2.87 29.52 4.49
N VAL A 251 3.71 30.54 4.35
CA VAL A 251 5.01 30.36 3.67
C VAL A 251 5.85 29.32 4.41
N ARG A 252 5.90 29.37 5.74
CA ARG A 252 6.61 28.36 6.53
C ARG A 252 5.99 26.97 6.36
N GLN A 253 4.67 26.85 6.37
CA GLN A 253 3.95 25.59 6.17
C GLN A 253 4.29 24.96 4.80
N VAL A 254 4.29 25.75 3.73
CA VAL A 254 4.66 25.29 2.37
C VAL A 254 6.04 24.67 2.35
N PHE A 255 7.04 25.31 2.96
CA PHE A 255 8.40 24.80 2.95
C PHE A 255 8.66 23.65 3.91
N THR A 256 7.97 23.61 5.06
CA THR A 256 8.25 22.65 6.14
C THR A 256 7.36 21.41 6.11
N MET A 257 6.17 21.50 5.51
CA MET A 257 5.19 20.42 5.46
C MET A 257 4.85 20.06 4.02
N ASP A 258 4.37 21.01 3.21
CA ASP A 258 3.76 20.69 1.92
C ASP A 258 4.77 20.19 0.88
N ILE A 259 5.94 20.82 0.77
CA ILE A 259 6.99 20.35 -0.15
C ILE A 259 7.50 18.95 0.24
N PRO A 260 7.93 18.69 1.49
CA PRO A 260 8.29 17.33 1.92
C PRO A 260 7.18 16.31 1.66
N PHE A 261 5.93 16.67 1.95
CA PHE A 261 4.78 15.81 1.74
C PHE A 261 4.56 15.49 0.25
N ILE A 262 4.60 16.49 -0.63
CA ILE A 262 4.52 16.29 -2.09
C ILE A 262 5.64 15.33 -2.55
N VAL A 263 6.86 15.48 -2.03
CA VAL A 263 7.98 14.60 -2.38
C VAL A 263 7.70 13.16 -1.94
N LEU A 264 7.15 12.94 -0.74
CA LEU A 264 6.80 11.60 -0.25
C LEU A 264 5.68 10.97 -1.09
N ILE A 265 4.62 11.70 -1.40
CA ILE A 265 3.50 11.22 -2.22
C ILE A 265 3.94 10.87 -3.65
N LEU A 266 4.82 11.69 -4.25
CA LEU A 266 5.38 11.39 -5.56
C LEU A 266 6.31 10.19 -5.51
N SER A 267 7.08 10.04 -4.43
CA SER A 267 7.95 8.88 -4.21
C SER A 267 7.10 7.61 -4.09
N GLN A 268 6.07 7.62 -3.26
CA GLN A 268 5.11 6.53 -3.11
C GLN A 268 4.50 6.14 -4.46
N SER A 269 3.94 7.11 -5.19
CA SER A 269 3.31 6.86 -6.49
C SER A 269 4.29 6.26 -7.52
N PHE A 270 5.53 6.77 -7.53
CA PHE A 270 6.60 6.27 -8.38
C PHE A 270 6.97 4.82 -8.04
N PHE A 271 7.22 4.55 -6.76
CA PHE A 271 7.62 3.23 -6.28
C PHE A 271 6.54 2.19 -6.50
N TRP A 272 5.26 2.54 -6.27
CA TRP A 272 4.12 1.68 -6.60
C TRP A 272 4.09 1.32 -8.09
N ALA A 273 4.08 2.34 -8.95
CA ALA A 273 4.01 2.14 -10.40
C ALA A 273 5.21 1.32 -10.91
N ALA A 274 6.42 1.61 -10.41
CA ALA A 274 7.61 0.85 -10.74
C ALA A 274 7.46 -0.62 -10.31
N SER A 275 6.95 -0.90 -9.11
CA SER A 275 6.72 -2.26 -8.63
C SER A 275 5.72 -3.04 -9.51
N LEU A 276 4.66 -2.35 -9.98
CA LEU A 276 3.60 -2.91 -10.81
C LEU A 276 4.13 -3.31 -12.20
N PHE A 277 4.88 -2.41 -12.84
CA PHE A 277 5.33 -2.61 -14.22
C PHE A 277 6.65 -3.39 -14.35
N THR A 278 7.45 -3.52 -13.28
CA THR A 278 8.77 -4.18 -13.35
C THR A 278 8.72 -5.58 -13.95
N ILE A 279 7.77 -6.42 -13.51
CA ILE A 279 7.70 -7.81 -13.95
C ILE A 279 7.31 -7.90 -15.43
N VAL A 280 6.32 -7.11 -15.87
CA VAL A 280 5.89 -7.10 -17.28
C VAL A 280 6.97 -6.52 -18.18
N VAL A 281 7.65 -5.44 -17.77
CA VAL A 281 8.77 -4.85 -18.52
C VAL A 281 9.91 -5.88 -18.66
N MET A 282 10.23 -6.63 -17.61
CA MET A 282 11.28 -7.65 -17.71
C MET A 282 10.87 -8.81 -18.63
N ALA A 283 9.60 -9.20 -18.63
CA ALA A 283 9.08 -10.18 -19.59
C ALA A 283 9.22 -9.67 -21.03
N ILE A 284 8.88 -8.42 -21.31
CA ILE A 284 9.06 -7.78 -22.63
C ILE A 284 10.54 -7.79 -23.02
N TRP A 285 11.44 -7.45 -22.10
CA TRP A 285 12.88 -7.49 -22.37
C TRP A 285 13.36 -8.89 -22.74
N CYS A 286 12.90 -9.91 -22.01
CA CYS A 286 13.22 -11.30 -22.33
C CYS A 286 12.74 -11.70 -23.73
N THR A 287 11.53 -11.27 -24.11
CA THR A 287 10.95 -11.47 -25.44
C THR A 287 11.80 -10.82 -26.54
N GLU A 288 12.22 -9.56 -26.37
CA GLU A 288 13.08 -8.83 -27.31
C GLU A 288 14.47 -9.48 -27.47
N ILE A 289 15.07 -9.91 -26.36
CA ILE A 289 16.39 -10.56 -26.38
C ILE A 289 16.31 -11.96 -27.00
N ASN A 290 15.21 -12.69 -26.77
CA ASN A 290 14.98 -13.98 -27.42
C ASN A 290 14.83 -13.82 -28.95
N ALA A 291 14.11 -12.79 -29.40
CA ALA A 291 13.98 -12.43 -30.81
C ALA A 291 15.32 -12.06 -31.46
N ASP A 292 16.17 -11.28 -30.78
CA ASP A 292 17.52 -10.98 -31.27
C ASP A 292 18.41 -12.22 -31.38
N ARG A 293 18.27 -13.13 -30.40
CA ARG A 293 19.01 -14.39 -30.41
C ARG A 293 18.61 -15.24 -31.62
N PHE A 294 17.31 -15.30 -31.94
CA PHE A 294 16.83 -16.00 -33.12
C PHE A 294 17.44 -15.47 -34.42
N VAL A 295 17.65 -14.16 -34.53
CA VAL A 295 18.38 -13.55 -35.66
C VAL A 295 19.80 -14.08 -35.76
N VAL A 296 20.56 -14.07 -34.65
CA VAL A 296 21.96 -14.54 -34.63
C VAL A 296 22.05 -16.04 -34.89
N ASP A 297 21.18 -16.85 -34.27
CA ASP A 297 21.17 -18.30 -34.44
C ASP A 297 20.77 -18.71 -35.88
N THR A 298 19.92 -17.92 -36.56
CA THR A 298 19.50 -18.20 -37.95
C THR A 298 20.50 -17.70 -38.99
N THR A 299 21.04 -16.49 -38.80
CA THR A 299 21.99 -15.88 -39.75
C THR A 299 23.44 -16.29 -39.51
N GLN A 300 23.74 -16.89 -38.35
CA GLN A 300 25.09 -17.17 -37.86
C GLN A 300 25.99 -15.92 -37.87
N SER A 301 25.40 -14.73 -37.71
CA SER A 301 26.08 -13.45 -37.83
C SER A 301 25.59 -12.43 -36.81
N THR A 302 26.51 -11.99 -35.96
CA THR A 302 26.28 -10.88 -35.01
C THR A 302 26.23 -9.53 -35.72
N GLN A 303 26.85 -9.41 -36.88
CA GLN A 303 26.83 -8.21 -37.73
C GLN A 303 25.43 -7.94 -38.29
N ALA A 304 24.65 -8.99 -38.60
CA ALA A 304 23.27 -8.83 -39.06
C ALA A 304 22.38 -8.19 -37.98
N LEU A 305 22.55 -8.64 -36.72
CA LEU A 305 21.88 -8.05 -35.56
C LEU A 305 22.33 -6.61 -35.30
N GLU A 306 23.63 -6.32 -35.39
CA GLU A 306 24.16 -4.97 -35.23
C GLU A 306 23.54 -4.01 -36.25
N LYS A 307 23.57 -4.37 -37.54
CA LYS A 307 22.95 -3.59 -38.60
C LYS A 307 21.45 -3.37 -38.34
N ALA A 308 20.71 -4.40 -37.95
CA ALA A 308 19.28 -4.30 -37.67
C ALA A 308 18.97 -3.42 -36.44
N THR A 309 19.78 -3.48 -35.40
CA THR A 309 19.62 -2.65 -34.20
C THR A 309 20.04 -1.19 -34.46
N ASP A 310 21.03 -0.93 -35.30
CA ASP A 310 21.39 0.43 -35.76
C ASP A 310 20.29 1.08 -36.62
N GLN A 311 19.47 0.25 -37.27
CA GLN A 311 18.31 0.69 -38.03
C GLN A 311 17.13 1.12 -37.13
N HIS A 312 17.10 0.70 -35.87
CA HIS A 312 16.11 1.12 -34.89
C HIS A 312 16.60 2.40 -34.20
N ALA A 313 15.91 3.51 -34.45
CA ALA A 313 16.22 4.78 -33.79
C ALA A 313 15.81 4.71 -32.30
N ALA A 314 16.58 4.02 -31.47
CA ALA A 314 16.41 4.10 -30.03
C ALA A 314 16.64 5.56 -29.58
N PRO A 315 15.95 6.03 -28.53
CA PRO A 315 16.22 7.34 -27.95
C PRO A 315 17.72 7.43 -27.59
N THR A 316 18.44 8.31 -28.29
CA THR A 316 19.90 8.46 -28.20
C THR A 316 20.39 8.94 -26.83
N SER A 317 19.49 9.35 -25.94
CA SER A 317 19.83 9.78 -24.58
C SER A 317 19.07 8.98 -23.53
N TRP A 318 19.78 8.62 -22.45
CA TRP A 318 19.24 7.88 -21.30
C TRP A 318 17.98 8.54 -20.70
N ARG A 319 17.89 9.88 -20.73
CA ARG A 319 16.70 10.63 -20.28
C ARG A 319 15.47 10.35 -21.14
N ARG A 320 15.62 10.36 -22.47
CA ARG A 320 14.51 10.06 -23.39
C ARG A 320 14.09 8.60 -23.31
N TRP A 321 15.04 7.70 -23.06
CA TRP A 321 14.75 6.29 -22.81
C TRP A 321 13.95 6.10 -21.52
N LEU A 322 14.36 6.73 -20.42
CA LEU A 322 13.64 6.69 -19.15
C LEU A 322 12.22 7.27 -19.27
N LEU A 323 12.08 8.44 -19.93
CA LEU A 323 10.79 9.07 -20.20
C LEU A 323 9.91 8.29 -21.20
N SER A 324 10.49 7.37 -21.97
CA SER A 324 9.75 6.44 -22.82
C SER A 324 9.24 5.19 -22.09
N GLY A 325 9.37 5.15 -20.77
CA GLY A 325 8.81 4.11 -19.91
C GLY A 325 9.64 2.84 -19.82
N VAL A 326 10.93 2.87 -20.22
CA VAL A 326 11.87 1.73 -20.07
C VAL A 326 11.42 0.44 -20.81
N TYR A 327 10.42 0.57 -21.69
CA TYR A 327 9.70 -0.54 -22.30
C TYR A 327 10.59 -1.46 -23.17
N HIS A 328 11.58 -0.89 -23.88
CA HIS A 328 12.56 -1.67 -24.63
C HIS A 328 13.91 -1.75 -23.90
N PRO A 329 14.58 -2.92 -23.93
CA PRO A 329 15.91 -3.06 -23.36
C PRO A 329 16.93 -2.18 -24.12
N PRO A 330 17.92 -1.59 -23.43
CA PRO A 330 18.98 -0.82 -24.09
C PRO A 330 19.72 -1.67 -25.15
N ILE A 331 20.01 -1.08 -26.32
CA ILE A 331 20.67 -1.80 -27.43
C ILE A 331 22.01 -2.44 -26.99
N ALA A 332 22.79 -1.73 -26.18
CA ALA A 332 24.04 -2.26 -25.63
C ALA A 332 23.82 -3.53 -24.79
N LEU A 333 22.76 -3.54 -23.97
CA LEU A 333 22.39 -4.70 -23.16
C LEU A 333 21.92 -5.87 -24.03
N ARG A 334 21.09 -5.59 -25.04
CA ARG A 334 20.62 -6.59 -26.02
C ARG A 334 21.79 -7.30 -26.68
N ARG A 335 22.72 -6.54 -27.27
CA ARG A 335 23.93 -7.06 -27.92
C ARG A 335 24.79 -7.85 -26.94
N TRP A 336 25.03 -7.31 -25.74
CA TRP A 336 25.86 -7.95 -24.72
C TRP A 336 25.29 -9.30 -24.25
N LEU A 337 23.98 -9.37 -24.00
CA LEU A 337 23.32 -10.61 -23.56
C LEU A 337 23.32 -11.66 -24.66
N VAL A 338 22.98 -11.29 -25.90
CA VAL A 338 22.95 -12.23 -27.04
C VAL A 338 24.33 -12.86 -27.23
N LEU A 339 25.40 -12.06 -27.30
CA LEU A 339 26.77 -12.53 -27.48
C LEU A 339 27.23 -13.51 -26.39
N ARG A 340 26.87 -13.27 -25.13
CA ARG A 340 27.29 -14.13 -24.01
C ARG A 340 26.44 -15.37 -23.85
N SER A 341 25.21 -15.34 -24.35
CA SER A 341 24.23 -16.41 -24.16
C SER A 341 24.56 -17.68 -24.95
N GLU A 342 25.60 -17.70 -25.79
CA GLU A 342 26.12 -18.92 -26.40
C GLU A 342 26.72 -19.91 -25.39
N GLY A 343 27.35 -19.39 -24.32
CA GLY A 343 27.93 -20.20 -23.25
C GLY A 343 26.96 -20.48 -22.10
N THR A 344 27.23 -21.54 -21.32
CA THR A 344 26.40 -21.95 -20.17
C THR A 344 26.18 -20.82 -19.16
N LYS A 345 27.24 -20.08 -18.80
CA LYS A 345 27.15 -18.98 -17.82
C LYS A 345 26.27 -17.83 -18.33
N GLY A 346 26.45 -17.42 -19.58
CA GLY A 346 25.65 -16.34 -20.15
C GLY A 346 24.19 -16.74 -20.37
N LEU A 347 23.93 -18.00 -20.73
CA LEU A 347 22.57 -18.50 -20.82
C LEU A 347 21.91 -18.60 -19.44
N THR A 348 22.64 -19.03 -18.41
CA THR A 348 22.15 -19.05 -17.01
C THR A 348 21.74 -17.64 -16.57
N LEU A 349 22.57 -16.64 -16.86
CA LEU A 349 22.26 -15.23 -16.58
C LEU A 349 20.97 -14.79 -17.30
N LEU A 350 20.82 -15.15 -18.57
CA LEU A 350 19.65 -14.79 -19.36
C LEU A 350 18.37 -15.47 -18.83
N LEU A 351 18.44 -16.75 -18.43
CA LEU A 351 17.32 -17.47 -17.82
C LEU A 351 16.92 -16.91 -16.45
N LEU A 352 17.88 -16.36 -15.70
CA LEU A 352 17.65 -15.74 -14.40
C LEU A 352 17.19 -14.28 -14.48
N LEU A 353 17.16 -13.68 -15.67
CA LEU A 353 16.77 -12.28 -15.85
C LEU A 353 15.34 -12.00 -15.34
N PHE A 354 14.38 -12.87 -15.69
CA PHE A 354 12.99 -12.75 -15.24
C PHE A 354 12.82 -13.08 -13.74
N PRO A 355 13.33 -14.20 -13.20
CA PRO A 355 13.32 -14.45 -11.75
C PRO A 355 13.94 -13.32 -10.93
N ALA A 356 15.05 -12.74 -11.38
CA ALA A 356 15.72 -11.64 -10.68
C ALA A 356 14.87 -10.36 -10.62
N ALA A 357 13.91 -10.18 -11.53
CA ALA A 357 13.01 -9.02 -11.53
C ALA A 357 12.13 -8.95 -10.28
N TRP A 358 11.88 -10.07 -9.61
CA TRP A 358 11.13 -10.09 -8.35
C TRP A 358 11.86 -9.41 -7.20
N PHE A 359 13.21 -9.45 -7.18
CA PHE A 359 13.99 -8.68 -6.22
C PHE A 359 14.00 -7.18 -6.54
N ILE A 360 13.98 -6.83 -7.82
CA ILE A 360 13.81 -5.43 -8.25
C ILE A 360 12.42 -4.93 -7.84
N ARG A 361 11.39 -5.78 -7.97
CA ARG A 361 10.05 -5.47 -7.47
C ARG A 361 10.03 -5.31 -5.95
N LEU A 362 10.70 -6.18 -5.19
CA LEU A 362 10.82 -6.04 -3.74
C LEU A 362 11.45 -4.69 -3.37
N PHE A 363 12.55 -4.31 -4.02
CA PHE A 363 13.16 -3.00 -3.80
C PHE A 363 12.17 -1.84 -4.00
N PHE A 364 11.35 -1.90 -5.07
CA PHE A 364 10.35 -0.88 -5.30
C PHE A 364 9.20 -0.91 -4.28
N LEU A 365 8.77 -2.10 -3.83
CA LEU A 365 7.78 -2.23 -2.76
C LEU A 365 8.30 -1.69 -1.43
N SER A 366 9.56 -1.97 -1.08
CA SER A 366 10.20 -1.39 0.11
C SER A 366 10.31 0.12 0.02
N GLY A 367 10.59 0.67 -1.17
CA GLY A 367 10.57 2.13 -1.39
C GLY A 367 9.19 2.75 -1.24
N TRP A 368 8.14 2.04 -1.68
CA TRP A 368 6.74 2.44 -1.49
C TRP A 368 6.36 2.43 0.00
N ALA A 369 6.63 1.32 0.70
CA ALA A 369 6.37 1.17 2.12
C ALA A 369 7.15 2.19 2.96
N LEU A 370 8.43 2.39 2.68
CA LEU A 370 9.25 3.43 3.33
C LEU A 370 8.65 4.82 3.13
N SER A 371 8.18 5.14 1.92
CA SER A 371 7.56 6.45 1.65
C SER A 371 6.30 6.66 2.50
N GLN A 372 5.51 5.61 2.75
CA GLN A 372 4.35 5.63 3.64
C GLN A 372 4.76 5.83 5.10
N TYR A 373 5.71 5.03 5.59
CA TYR A 373 6.16 5.11 6.98
C TYR A 373 6.83 6.46 7.32
N LEU A 374 7.53 7.07 6.36
CA LEU A 374 8.16 8.38 6.55
C LEU A 374 7.15 9.51 6.76
N VAL A 375 5.89 9.38 6.31
CA VAL A 375 4.82 10.34 6.61
C VAL A 375 4.53 10.37 8.11
N PHE A 376 4.65 9.23 8.80
CA PHE A 376 4.40 9.10 10.24
C PHE A 376 5.59 9.49 11.13
N LEU A 377 6.73 9.93 10.57
CA LEU A 377 7.81 10.50 11.40
C LEU A 377 7.34 11.78 12.10
N TYR A 378 6.44 12.54 11.48
CA TYR A 378 5.85 13.74 12.07
C TYR A 378 4.94 13.45 13.26
N THR A 379 4.49 12.20 13.43
CA THR A 379 3.64 11.76 14.55
C THR A 379 4.42 11.08 15.68
N GLY A 380 5.77 11.05 15.61
CA GLY A 380 6.64 10.51 16.66
C GLY A 380 7.08 9.07 16.47
N THR A 381 6.88 8.48 15.29
CA THR A 381 7.32 7.11 14.97
C THR A 381 8.84 6.98 15.03
N SER A 382 9.37 5.91 15.63
CA SER A 382 10.81 5.67 15.72
C SER A 382 11.39 5.07 14.45
N ALA A 383 12.65 5.37 14.12
CA ALA A 383 13.33 4.75 12.98
C ALA A 383 13.48 3.22 13.13
N GLY A 384 13.56 2.71 14.36
CA GLY A 384 13.62 1.26 14.64
C GLY A 384 12.33 0.57 14.20
N TYR A 385 11.18 1.13 14.55
CA TYR A 385 9.87 0.62 14.13
C TYR A 385 9.76 0.51 12.60
N ILE A 386 10.19 1.54 11.86
CA ILE A 386 10.15 1.52 10.39
C ILE A 386 11.01 0.38 9.82
N VAL A 387 12.19 0.13 10.41
CA VAL A 387 13.07 -0.96 9.96
C VAL A 387 12.45 -2.32 10.23
N ASP A 388 11.82 -2.51 11.39
CA ASP A 388 11.17 -3.76 11.77
C ASP A 388 9.99 -4.07 10.83
N GLU A 389 9.13 -3.07 10.56
CA GLU A 389 8.00 -3.18 9.64
C GLU A 389 8.43 -3.52 8.20
N LEU A 390 9.46 -2.85 7.68
CA LEU A 390 10.02 -3.16 6.36
C LEU A 390 10.59 -4.59 6.28
N GLY A 391 11.11 -5.12 7.41
CA GLY A 391 11.55 -6.50 7.53
C GLY A 391 10.38 -7.48 7.39
N ILE A 392 9.29 -7.23 8.14
CA ILE A 392 8.06 -8.03 8.09
C ILE A 392 7.46 -8.03 6.67
N ASP A 393 7.39 -6.87 6.02
CA ASP A 393 6.91 -6.74 4.64
C ASP A 393 7.73 -7.58 3.65
N ALA A 394 9.06 -7.59 3.82
CA ALA A 394 9.95 -8.38 2.97
C ALA A 394 9.78 -9.89 3.19
N GLU A 395 9.59 -10.32 4.44
CA GLU A 395 9.31 -11.72 4.79
C GLU A 395 7.99 -12.19 4.16
N TYR A 396 6.91 -11.41 4.35
CA TYR A 396 5.60 -11.70 3.77
C TYR A 396 5.66 -11.77 2.23
N PHE A 397 6.42 -10.87 1.60
CA PHE A 397 6.64 -10.91 0.17
C PHE A 397 7.34 -12.21 -0.28
N LEU A 398 8.40 -12.63 0.40
CA LEU A 398 9.13 -13.87 0.05
C LEU A 398 8.26 -15.12 0.25
N GLU A 399 7.44 -15.16 1.29
CA GLU A 399 6.47 -16.23 1.53
C GLU A 399 5.42 -16.28 0.40
N ALA A 400 4.77 -15.16 0.10
CA ALA A 400 3.74 -15.07 -0.93
C ALA A 400 4.25 -15.46 -2.33
N LEU A 401 5.56 -15.37 -2.56
CA LEU A 401 6.20 -15.72 -3.81
C LEU A 401 6.45 -17.22 -4.01
N VAL A 402 6.43 -18.03 -2.96
CA VAL A 402 6.78 -19.47 -3.03
C VAL A 402 6.06 -20.20 -4.18
N PRO A 403 4.73 -20.09 -4.37
CA PRO A 403 4.04 -20.78 -5.46
C PRO A 403 4.51 -20.36 -6.85
N VAL A 404 4.79 -19.06 -7.04
CA VAL A 404 5.25 -18.50 -8.31
C VAL A 404 6.66 -18.99 -8.63
N TRP A 405 7.54 -19.06 -7.63
CA TRP A 405 8.92 -19.54 -7.82
C TRP A 405 8.98 -21.03 -8.13
N ILE A 406 8.13 -21.85 -7.51
CA ILE A 406 7.97 -23.27 -7.89
C ILE A 406 7.55 -23.37 -9.35
N ALA A 407 6.54 -22.60 -9.78
CA ALA A 407 6.08 -22.61 -11.16
C ALA A 407 7.18 -22.17 -12.15
N MET A 408 7.98 -21.15 -11.80
CA MET A 408 9.15 -20.75 -12.60
C MET A 408 10.20 -21.86 -12.69
N ALA A 409 10.53 -22.51 -11.58
CA ALA A 409 11.52 -23.60 -11.56
C ALA A 409 11.09 -24.78 -12.44
N VAL A 410 9.82 -25.18 -12.35
CA VAL A 410 9.20 -26.21 -13.20
C VAL A 410 9.21 -25.80 -14.67
N LEU A 411 8.86 -24.55 -14.96
CA LEU A 411 8.86 -24.05 -16.33
C LEU A 411 10.28 -24.05 -16.94
N ILE A 412 11.29 -23.56 -16.21
CA ILE A 412 12.68 -23.54 -16.68
C ILE A 412 13.18 -24.96 -16.98
N VAL A 413 12.98 -25.92 -16.07
CA VAL A 413 13.52 -27.27 -16.25
C VAL A 413 12.84 -28.02 -17.40
N LEU A 414 11.53 -27.79 -17.60
CA LEU A 414 10.76 -28.44 -18.66
C LEU A 414 10.84 -27.70 -20.01
N TRP A 415 11.26 -26.44 -20.03
CA TRP A 415 11.25 -25.59 -21.23
C TRP A 415 11.96 -26.20 -22.46
N PRO A 416 13.15 -26.82 -22.34
CA PRO A 416 13.82 -27.48 -23.46
C PRO A 416 12.94 -28.48 -24.22
N MET A 417 12.00 -29.12 -23.52
CA MET A 417 11.05 -30.08 -24.06
C MET A 417 9.75 -29.41 -24.53
N LEU A 418 9.28 -28.39 -23.81
CA LEU A 418 8.00 -27.72 -24.07
C LEU A 418 8.04 -26.76 -25.28
N ARG A 419 9.18 -26.12 -25.56
CA ARG A 419 9.29 -25.07 -26.60
C ARG A 419 8.75 -25.49 -27.97
N ARG A 420 8.95 -26.74 -28.38
CA ARG A 420 8.49 -27.26 -29.68
C ARG A 420 6.97 -27.26 -29.77
N TYR A 421 6.32 -27.64 -28.68
CA TYR A 421 4.87 -27.65 -28.59
C TYR A 421 4.33 -26.22 -28.49
N TRP A 422 5.02 -25.36 -27.75
CA TRP A 422 4.67 -23.94 -27.67
C TRP A 422 4.63 -23.27 -29.05
N GLU A 423 5.70 -23.39 -29.84
CA GLU A 423 5.73 -22.81 -31.19
C GLU A 423 4.62 -23.38 -32.10
N SER A 424 4.27 -24.65 -31.93
CA SER A 424 3.21 -25.28 -32.73
C SER A 424 1.83 -24.68 -32.50
N ILE A 425 1.58 -24.08 -31.32
CA ILE A 425 0.31 -23.43 -30.98
C ILE A 425 0.05 -22.23 -31.92
N PHE A 426 1.09 -21.49 -32.28
CA PHE A 426 0.98 -20.26 -33.07
C PHE A 426 1.39 -20.45 -34.53
N ALA A 427 2.54 -21.09 -34.77
CA ALA A 427 3.11 -21.21 -36.12
C ALA A 427 2.54 -22.38 -36.94
N HIS A 428 1.72 -23.26 -36.35
CA HIS A 428 1.18 -24.50 -36.97
C HIS A 428 2.26 -25.44 -37.52
N ALA A 429 3.53 -25.19 -37.20
CA ALA A 429 4.68 -26.01 -37.52
C ALA A 429 5.46 -26.20 -36.23
N ALA A 430 5.68 -27.45 -35.84
CA ALA A 430 6.46 -27.75 -34.66
C ALA A 430 7.93 -27.36 -34.89
N GLY A 431 8.54 -26.66 -33.93
CA GLY A 431 9.97 -26.37 -33.92
C GLY A 431 10.84 -27.59 -34.18
N ARG A 432 12.02 -27.38 -34.79
CA ARG A 432 13.03 -28.44 -34.93
C ARG A 432 13.64 -28.74 -33.56
N ARG A 433 14.02 -30.01 -33.33
CA ARG A 433 14.80 -30.37 -32.13
C ARG A 433 16.14 -29.65 -32.21
N ALA A 434 16.42 -28.73 -31.28
CA ALA A 434 17.74 -28.16 -31.12
C ALA A 434 18.41 -28.76 -29.86
N ASN A 435 19.74 -28.82 -29.86
CA ASN A 435 20.50 -29.24 -28.69
C ASN A 435 20.39 -28.17 -27.60
N ALA A 436 19.70 -28.51 -26.50
CA ALA A 436 19.54 -27.60 -25.37
C ALA A 436 20.76 -27.69 -24.43
N ASN A 437 21.19 -26.55 -23.89
CA ASN A 437 22.24 -26.49 -22.88
C ASN A 437 21.65 -26.81 -21.49
N TYR A 438 21.37 -28.08 -21.23
CA TYR A 438 20.80 -28.57 -19.98
C TYR A 438 21.53 -28.10 -18.71
N PRO A 439 22.88 -28.00 -18.67
CA PRO A 439 23.58 -27.43 -17.52
C PRO A 439 23.11 -26.02 -17.15
N ALA A 440 22.81 -25.16 -18.14
CA ALA A 440 22.30 -23.82 -17.87
C ALA A 440 20.90 -23.85 -17.24
N TYR A 441 20.00 -24.66 -17.81
CA TYR A 441 18.64 -24.83 -17.27
C TYR A 441 18.65 -25.39 -15.85
N LEU A 442 19.44 -26.43 -15.58
CA LEU A 442 19.57 -27.01 -14.25
C LEU A 442 20.17 -26.03 -13.24
N SER A 443 21.18 -25.24 -13.65
CA SER A 443 21.79 -24.23 -12.78
C SER A 443 20.79 -23.11 -12.43
N SER A 444 20.04 -22.62 -13.43
CA SER A 444 18.99 -21.62 -13.22
C SER A 444 17.86 -22.15 -12.33
N THR A 445 17.39 -23.38 -12.57
CA THR A 445 16.39 -24.05 -11.74
C THR A 445 16.88 -24.22 -10.31
N GLY A 446 18.13 -24.66 -10.10
CA GLY A 446 18.72 -24.81 -8.77
C GLY A 446 18.76 -23.48 -8.00
N PHE A 447 19.10 -22.37 -8.66
CA PHE A 447 19.06 -21.04 -8.05
C PHE A 447 17.62 -20.62 -7.67
N VAL A 448 16.65 -20.83 -8.55
CA VAL A 448 15.24 -20.51 -8.27
C VAL A 448 14.70 -21.35 -7.11
N ILE A 449 15.03 -22.65 -7.06
CA ILE A 449 14.66 -23.53 -5.93
C ILE A 449 15.33 -23.06 -4.64
N PHE A 450 16.60 -22.67 -4.68
CA PHE A 450 17.30 -22.16 -3.49
C PHE A 450 16.59 -20.95 -2.88
N VAL A 451 16.21 -19.96 -3.69
CA VAL A 451 15.44 -18.79 -3.20
C VAL A 451 14.06 -19.21 -2.69
N CYS A 452 13.38 -20.13 -3.39
CA CYS A 452 12.10 -20.67 -2.94
C CYS A 452 12.21 -21.35 -1.56
N MET A 453 13.29 -22.09 -1.31
CA MET A 453 13.55 -22.71 -0.01
C MET A 453 13.75 -21.67 1.08
N ILE A 454 14.35 -20.51 0.79
CA ILE A 454 14.44 -19.41 1.77
C ILE A 454 13.03 -18.94 2.15
N GLY A 455 12.17 -18.64 1.17
CA GLY A 455 10.78 -18.22 1.43
C GLY A 455 9.97 -19.27 2.21
N LEU A 456 10.17 -20.56 1.91
CA LEU A 456 9.52 -21.67 2.61
C LEU A 456 10.06 -21.87 4.03
N ILE A 457 11.36 -21.65 4.26
CA ILE A 457 11.93 -21.67 5.61
C ILE A 457 11.35 -20.52 6.43
N LEU A 458 11.25 -19.32 5.86
CA LEU A 458 10.66 -18.16 6.53
C LEU A 458 9.20 -18.42 6.93
N SER A 459 8.39 -19.07 6.08
CA SER A 459 7.01 -19.40 6.43
C SER A 459 6.86 -20.54 7.46
N LEU A 460 7.91 -21.34 7.66
CA LEU A 460 7.97 -22.39 8.68
C LEU A 460 8.55 -21.89 10.01
N LEU A 461 9.22 -20.74 10.02
CA LEU A 461 9.60 -20.11 11.27
C LEU A 461 8.29 -19.71 11.99
N PRO A 462 8.19 -19.94 13.30
CA PRO A 462 7.08 -19.38 14.04
C PRO A 462 7.06 -17.88 13.75
N ALA A 463 5.92 -17.37 13.28
CA ALA A 463 5.69 -15.94 13.22
C ALA A 463 6.22 -15.36 14.53
N PRO A 464 7.04 -14.29 14.51
CA PRO A 464 7.58 -13.73 15.73
C PRO A 464 6.39 -13.61 16.67
N THR A 465 6.41 -14.41 17.74
CA THR A 465 5.44 -14.25 18.80
C THR A 465 5.53 -12.78 19.11
N GLU A 466 4.44 -12.03 18.89
CA GLU A 466 4.30 -10.74 19.54
C GLU A 466 4.83 -10.98 20.95
N PRO A 467 5.89 -10.29 21.38
CA PRO A 467 6.59 -10.66 22.58
C PRO A 467 5.57 -10.76 23.70
N ALA A 468 5.28 -11.99 24.10
CA ALA A 468 4.39 -12.30 25.19
C ALA A 468 5.06 -11.70 26.42
N GLY A 469 4.65 -10.47 26.76
CA GLY A 469 5.24 -9.73 27.88
C GLY A 469 6.24 -8.61 27.53
N ALA A 470 6.21 -8.01 26.34
CA ALA A 470 6.72 -6.64 26.19
C ALA A 470 5.58 -5.61 26.26
N THR A 471 4.74 -5.72 27.29
CA THR A 471 4.35 -4.47 27.96
C THR A 471 5.65 -3.83 28.42
N PRO A 472 5.91 -2.52 28.20
CA PRO A 472 6.86 -1.85 29.05
C PRO A 472 6.36 -2.08 30.48
N ILE A 473 6.99 -2.99 31.21
CA ILE A 473 6.88 -3.04 32.66
C ILE A 473 7.58 -1.76 33.10
N ILE A 474 6.84 -0.65 33.08
CA ILE A 474 7.13 0.47 33.95
C ILE A 474 6.82 -0.08 35.34
N PRO A 475 7.82 -0.28 36.22
CA PRO A 475 7.52 -0.64 37.60
C PRO A 475 6.86 0.60 38.23
N TYR A 476 5.54 0.68 38.14
CA TYR A 476 4.78 1.70 38.84
C TYR A 476 4.70 1.31 40.30
N SER A 477 5.69 1.77 41.07
CA SER A 477 5.51 1.94 42.50
C SER A 477 4.55 3.11 42.67
N ARG A 478 3.30 2.84 43.10
CA ARG A 478 2.36 3.87 43.54
C ARG A 478 3.03 4.70 44.63
N SER A 479 3.50 5.90 44.31
CA SER A 479 3.63 6.94 45.32
C SER A 479 2.34 7.75 45.31
N SER A 480 1.65 7.74 46.45
CA SER A 480 0.48 8.56 46.71
C SER A 480 0.91 10.03 46.82
N GLY A 481 0.81 10.78 45.73
CA GLY A 481 0.75 12.25 45.78
C GLY A 481 -0.63 12.71 46.26
N PRO A 482 -0.74 13.85 46.97
CA PRO A 482 -2.00 14.27 47.57
C PRO A 482 -2.98 14.77 46.50
N SER A 483 -4.12 14.08 46.37
CA SER A 483 -5.31 14.60 45.69
C SER A 483 -5.92 15.72 46.55
N GLY A 484 -6.02 16.94 46.03
CA GLY A 484 -6.62 18.08 46.72
C GLY A 484 -7.47 18.93 45.77
N HIS A 485 -8.48 19.59 46.33
CA HIS A 485 -9.36 20.55 45.66
C HIS A 485 -8.62 21.88 45.41
N PHE A 486 -8.84 22.53 44.26
CA PHE A 486 -8.25 23.86 43.96
C PHE A 486 -9.34 24.88 43.65
N GLN A 487 -9.30 26.04 44.33
CA GLN A 487 -10.18 27.18 44.07
C GLN A 487 -9.55 28.17 43.09
N VAL A 488 -10.38 28.95 42.39
CA VAL A 488 -9.92 30.08 41.57
C VAL A 488 -9.15 31.06 42.47
N GLY A 489 -7.93 31.40 42.08
CA GLY A 489 -6.98 32.21 42.84
C GLY A 489 -5.97 31.43 43.68
N GLU A 490 -6.09 30.11 43.80
CA GLU A 490 -5.09 29.28 44.50
C GLU A 490 -3.91 28.89 43.60
N THR A 491 -2.74 28.75 44.25
CA THR A 491 -1.51 28.25 43.63
C THR A 491 -1.10 26.94 44.30
N ALA A 492 -0.81 25.92 43.49
CA ALA A 492 -0.44 24.58 43.96
C ALA A 492 0.91 24.15 43.40
N THR A 493 1.74 23.53 44.23
CA THR A 493 3.01 22.92 43.79
C THR A 493 2.81 21.41 43.68
N ILE A 494 3.12 20.85 42.51
CA ILE A 494 2.87 19.44 42.20
C ILE A 494 4.20 18.74 41.95
N SER A 495 4.43 17.66 42.71
CA SER A 495 5.61 16.79 42.58
C SER A 495 6.96 17.53 42.61
N ASN A 496 7.03 18.70 43.27
CA ASN A 496 8.20 19.60 43.30
C ASN A 496 8.75 20.01 41.92
N ALA A 497 7.96 19.83 40.86
CA ALA A 497 8.38 20.07 39.48
C ALA A 497 7.56 21.18 38.80
N TRP A 498 6.35 21.45 39.28
CA TRP A 498 5.45 22.44 38.68
C TRP A 498 4.73 23.29 39.72
N ILE A 499 4.54 24.57 39.39
CA ILE A 499 3.60 25.46 40.06
C ILE A 499 2.43 25.71 39.11
N ILE A 500 1.21 25.52 39.61
CA ILE A 500 -0.03 25.74 38.87
C ILE A 500 -0.84 26.81 39.58
N ALA A 501 -1.34 27.78 38.83
CA ALA A 501 -2.24 28.82 39.34
C ALA A 501 -3.52 28.82 38.52
N VAL A 502 -4.68 28.76 39.17
CA VAL A 502 -5.98 28.91 38.51
C VAL A 502 -6.36 30.39 38.60
N HIS A 503 -6.46 31.07 37.46
CA HIS A 503 -6.69 32.52 37.42
C HIS A 503 -8.15 32.89 37.31
N ASP A 504 -8.90 32.18 36.47
CA ASP A 504 -10.29 32.51 36.19
C ASP A 504 -11.11 31.29 35.76
N ALA A 505 -12.43 31.37 35.91
CA ALA A 505 -13.39 30.41 35.41
C ALA A 505 -14.66 31.13 34.91
N GLN A 506 -14.87 31.14 33.59
CA GLN A 506 -15.96 31.87 32.94
C GLN A 506 -16.91 30.93 32.20
N VAL A 507 -18.19 31.25 32.22
CA VAL A 507 -19.20 30.55 31.40
C VAL A 507 -19.37 31.31 30.08
N LYS A 508 -19.21 30.62 28.96
CA LYS A 508 -19.38 31.15 27.61
C LYS A 508 -20.52 30.44 26.86
N PRO A 509 -21.31 31.17 26.04
CA PRO A 509 -22.37 30.58 25.23
C PRO A 509 -21.83 29.85 23.97
N ASP A 510 -20.56 30.02 23.62
CA ASP A 510 -19.88 29.39 22.48
C ASP A 510 -18.39 29.20 22.78
N ASN A 511 -17.72 28.35 22.00
CA ASN A 511 -16.29 28.03 22.11
C ASN A 511 -15.44 28.61 20.97
N GLY A 512 -15.97 29.62 20.25
CA GLY A 512 -15.31 30.19 19.06
C GLY A 512 -15.33 29.33 17.79
N LEU A 513 -15.73 28.05 17.86
CA LEU A 513 -15.92 27.16 16.70
C LEU A 513 -17.38 26.76 16.51
N PHE A 514 -18.12 26.58 17.61
CA PHE A 514 -19.53 26.20 17.63
C PHE A 514 -20.27 26.86 18.83
N PRO A 515 -21.55 27.21 18.67
CA PRO A 515 -22.39 27.59 19.80
C PRO A 515 -22.71 26.38 20.68
N ALA A 516 -22.88 26.60 21.99
CA ALA A 516 -23.29 25.56 22.92
C ALA A 516 -24.68 25.01 22.55
N SER A 517 -24.89 23.73 22.79
CA SER A 517 -26.16 23.07 22.47
C SER A 517 -27.30 23.64 23.34
N SER A 518 -28.55 23.58 22.85
CA SER A 518 -29.66 24.29 23.49
C SER A 518 -29.85 23.89 24.97
N GLY A 519 -29.61 24.84 25.87
CA GLY A 519 -29.68 24.65 27.32
C GLY A 519 -28.33 24.36 27.99
N HIS A 520 -27.23 24.29 27.25
CA HIS A 520 -25.87 24.13 27.75
C HIS A 520 -25.01 25.38 27.49
N ALA A 521 -23.84 25.48 28.11
CA ALA A 521 -22.86 26.54 27.94
C ALA A 521 -21.45 26.00 28.22
N PHE A 522 -20.43 26.55 27.56
CA PHE A 522 -19.04 26.18 27.79
C PHE A 522 -18.50 26.79 29.10
N LEU A 523 -17.83 26.00 29.93
CA LEU A 523 -17.06 26.52 31.06
C LEU A 523 -15.58 26.64 30.69
N ALA A 524 -15.10 27.87 30.50
CA ALA A 524 -13.71 28.24 30.23
C ALA A 524 -12.92 28.40 31.54
N ILE A 525 -11.88 27.59 31.78
CA ILE A 525 -11.02 27.70 32.98
C ILE A 525 -9.61 28.09 32.56
N ASP A 526 -9.11 29.23 33.06
CA ASP A 526 -7.78 29.75 32.77
C ASP A 526 -6.78 29.34 33.86
N VAL A 527 -5.74 28.61 33.46
CA VAL A 527 -4.66 28.18 34.35
C VAL A 527 -3.30 28.61 33.82
N SER A 528 -2.38 28.98 34.71
CA SER A 528 -0.96 29.13 34.35
C SER A 528 -0.11 28.01 34.92
N LEU A 529 0.78 27.48 34.08
CA LEU A 529 1.72 26.44 34.45
C LEU A 529 3.15 26.99 34.46
N LYS A 530 3.92 26.69 35.51
CA LYS A 530 5.33 27.05 35.63
C LYS A 530 6.16 25.84 36.01
N ASN A 531 7.03 25.40 35.10
CA ASN A 531 8.03 24.38 35.39
C ASN A 531 9.09 24.95 36.35
N ILE A 532 9.26 24.34 37.51
CA ILE A 532 10.29 24.66 38.50
C ILE A 532 11.35 23.56 38.61
N SER A 533 11.26 22.53 37.77
CA SER A 533 12.29 21.49 37.66
C SER A 533 13.49 21.96 36.84
N THR A 534 14.59 21.21 36.91
CA THR A 534 15.80 21.46 36.12
C THR A 534 15.77 20.79 34.74
N GLN A 535 14.64 20.21 34.33
CA GLN A 535 14.50 19.44 33.09
C GLN A 535 13.40 20.02 32.17
N THR A 536 13.59 19.87 30.86
CA THR A 536 12.63 20.29 29.84
C THR A 536 11.52 19.23 29.67
N SER A 537 10.25 19.63 29.66
CA SER A 537 9.07 18.74 29.63
C SER A 537 8.07 19.15 28.54
N ASN A 538 7.27 18.20 28.03
CA ASN A 538 6.24 18.44 27.02
C ASN A 538 4.85 18.52 27.68
N LEU A 539 4.14 19.62 27.44
CA LEU A 539 2.90 19.97 28.15
C LEU A 539 1.75 18.98 27.89
N ALA A 540 1.67 18.40 26.68
CA ALA A 540 0.55 17.56 26.26
C ALA A 540 0.58 16.12 26.83
N SER A 541 1.74 15.65 27.29
CA SER A 541 1.90 14.28 27.83
C SER A 541 1.89 14.22 29.36
N ASP A 542 2.14 15.35 30.03
CA ASP A 542 2.49 15.39 31.45
C ASP A 542 1.31 15.78 32.35
N PHE A 543 0.19 16.21 31.77
CA PHE A 543 -1.00 16.66 32.50
C PHE A 543 -2.26 15.97 31.97
N GLN A 544 -3.09 15.50 32.90
CA GLN A 544 -4.49 15.16 32.68
C GLN A 544 -5.29 15.99 33.68
N PHE A 545 -6.32 16.70 33.20
CA PHE A 545 -7.24 17.42 34.07
C PHE A 545 -8.49 16.56 34.24
N THR A 546 -9.23 16.79 35.32
CA THR A 546 -10.54 16.17 35.49
C THR A 546 -11.45 17.18 36.14
N LEU A 547 -12.48 17.58 35.41
CA LEU A 547 -13.55 18.44 35.94
C LEU A 547 -14.63 17.56 36.57
N GLN A 548 -15.01 17.87 37.80
CA GLN A 548 -16.07 17.17 38.51
C GLN A 548 -17.01 18.17 39.19
N ASP A 549 -18.33 17.94 39.12
CA ASP A 549 -19.30 18.74 39.89
C ASP A 549 -19.42 18.26 41.35
N LEU A 550 -20.18 19.00 42.15
CA LEU A 550 -20.47 18.68 43.57
C LEU A 550 -21.23 17.36 43.77
N HIS A 551 -21.74 16.73 42.70
CA HIS A 551 -22.43 15.43 42.74
C HIS A 551 -21.53 14.29 42.28
N GLY A 552 -20.26 14.58 41.96
CA GLY A 552 -19.30 13.59 41.52
C GLY A 552 -19.39 13.24 40.04
N VAL A 553 -20.16 14.00 39.25
CA VAL A 553 -20.27 13.80 37.79
C VAL A 553 -19.01 14.35 37.13
N ARG A 554 -18.33 13.48 36.35
CA ARG A 554 -17.15 13.86 35.57
C ARG A 554 -17.56 14.39 34.20
N TYR A 555 -16.84 15.40 33.74
CA TYR A 555 -17.02 15.97 32.42
C TYR A 555 -15.75 15.76 31.60
N ASP A 556 -15.94 15.33 30.34
CA ASP A 556 -14.84 15.15 29.39
C ASP A 556 -14.38 16.52 28.87
N GLU A 557 -13.08 16.79 28.95
CA GLU A 557 -12.46 18.06 28.55
C GLU A 557 -12.00 18.04 27.09
N THR A 558 -12.21 19.14 26.38
CA THR A 558 -11.61 19.36 25.06
C THR A 558 -10.49 20.39 25.17
N TYR A 559 -9.29 20.02 24.74
CA TYR A 559 -8.11 20.89 24.77
C TYR A 559 -8.21 21.97 23.68
N ILE A 560 -8.18 23.24 24.07
CA ILE A 560 -7.98 24.37 23.16
C ILE A 560 -6.75 25.14 23.67
N ALA A 561 -5.60 24.92 23.02
CA ALA A 561 -4.41 25.70 23.33
C ALA A 561 -4.65 27.16 22.88
N ALA A 562 -4.70 28.10 23.82
CA ALA A 562 -4.58 29.52 23.49
C ALA A 562 -3.10 29.84 23.24
N THR A 563 -2.81 30.57 22.15
CA THR A 563 -1.46 31.08 21.87
C THR A 563 -1.03 32.07 22.96
N PRO A 564 0.21 32.00 23.48
CA PRO A 564 0.66 32.87 24.55
C PRO A 564 0.75 34.34 24.08
N PRO A 565 0.44 35.34 24.93
CA PRO A 565 0.79 36.73 24.65
C PRO A 565 2.31 36.87 24.54
N PRO A 566 2.82 37.79 23.71
CA PRO A 566 4.26 37.95 23.47
C PRO A 566 4.92 38.71 24.62
N ALA A 567 4.96 38.12 25.82
CA ALA A 567 5.90 38.41 26.90
C ALA A 567 5.56 37.55 28.11
N VAL A 568 6.59 36.89 28.66
CA VAL A 568 6.63 36.10 29.91
C VAL A 568 6.47 34.58 29.68
N ALA A 569 7.42 33.81 30.21
CA ALA A 569 7.43 32.34 30.24
C ALA A 569 6.33 31.81 31.16
N GLN A 570 5.09 31.89 30.69
CA GLN A 570 3.89 31.48 31.40
C GLN A 570 2.87 31.04 30.34
N ASP A 571 2.61 29.73 30.26
CA ASP A 571 1.60 29.19 29.37
C ASP A 571 0.23 29.28 30.05
N THR A 572 -0.72 29.94 29.39
CA THR A 572 -2.12 29.99 29.80
C THR A 572 -2.90 28.95 29.02
N LEU A 573 -3.53 28.00 29.71
CA LEU A 573 -4.41 27.01 29.11
C LEU A 573 -5.86 27.34 29.45
N SER A 574 -6.75 27.29 28.45
CA SER A 574 -8.19 27.45 28.59
C SER A 574 -8.87 26.13 28.22
N PHE A 575 -9.63 25.54 29.14
CA PHE A 575 -10.41 24.32 28.88
C PHE A 575 -11.88 24.68 28.75
N GLU A 576 -12.63 24.07 27.82
CA GLU A 576 -14.05 24.39 27.59
C GLU A 576 -14.92 23.12 27.66
N VAL A 577 -15.97 23.15 28.49
CA VAL A 577 -16.87 22.00 28.76
C VAL A 577 -18.33 22.38 28.56
N ASP A 578 -19.09 21.63 27.75
CA ASP A 578 -20.54 21.84 27.52
C ASP A 578 -21.36 21.47 28.79
N TRP A 579 -21.85 22.48 29.50
CA TRP A 579 -22.45 22.36 30.84
C TRP A 579 -23.88 22.97 30.92
N LYS A 580 -24.84 22.18 31.40
CA LYS A 580 -26.24 22.59 31.62
C LYS A 580 -26.43 23.33 32.95
N ASN A 581 -26.90 24.59 32.89
CA ASN A 581 -27.11 25.48 34.06
C ASN A 581 -25.85 25.70 34.94
N PRO A 582 -24.79 26.30 34.39
CA PRO A 582 -23.52 26.46 35.09
C PRO A 582 -23.59 27.53 36.20
N ASP A 583 -23.03 27.21 37.36
CA ASP A 583 -22.77 28.15 38.46
C ASP A 583 -21.27 28.09 38.81
N PRO A 584 -20.45 29.07 38.42
CA PRO A 584 -19.00 29.04 38.59
C PRO A 584 -18.56 29.02 40.06
N SER A 585 -19.44 29.39 40.99
CA SER A 585 -19.17 29.29 42.44
C SER A 585 -19.22 27.86 42.99
N LYS A 586 -19.58 26.87 42.16
CA LYS A 586 -19.78 25.46 42.52
C LYS A 586 -18.82 24.49 41.81
N VAL A 587 -17.77 25.00 41.16
CA VAL A 587 -16.80 24.21 40.39
C VAL A 587 -15.60 23.86 41.27
N THR A 588 -15.12 22.61 41.21
CA THR A 588 -13.89 22.19 41.89
C THR A 588 -13.05 21.32 40.95
N ILE A 589 -11.77 21.68 40.76
CA ILE A 589 -10.84 20.94 39.89
C ILE A 589 -10.26 19.76 40.68
N TRP A 590 -10.22 18.57 40.07
CA TRP A 590 -9.71 17.36 40.71
C TRP A 590 -8.55 16.72 39.94
N ASP A 591 -7.58 16.26 40.72
CA ASP A 591 -6.55 15.25 40.40
C ASP A 591 -5.62 15.57 39.22
N ILE A 592 -4.44 16.11 39.52
CA ILE A 592 -3.37 16.34 38.54
C ILE A 592 -2.29 15.28 38.78
N LYS A 593 -2.14 14.34 37.84
CA LYS A 593 -1.13 13.28 37.91
C LYS A 593 0.00 13.56 36.93
N VAL A 594 1.23 13.62 37.46
CA VAL A 594 2.47 13.77 36.69
C VAL A 594 3.18 12.42 36.62
N ASN A 595 3.69 12.05 35.45
CA ASN A 595 4.46 10.82 35.25
C ASN A 595 5.86 10.96 35.87
N PRO A 596 6.29 10.10 36.84
CA PRO A 596 7.55 10.32 37.53
C PRO A 596 8.77 9.90 36.72
N ALA A 597 9.76 10.79 36.61
CA ALA A 597 11.10 10.50 36.13
C ALA A 597 11.89 9.67 37.17
N VAL A 598 12.64 8.67 36.68
CA VAL A 598 13.44 7.74 37.50
C VAL A 598 14.64 8.46 38.15
N ALA A 599 14.86 8.22 39.45
CA ALA A 599 16.10 8.56 40.16
C ALA A 599 16.46 7.49 41.23
N PRO A 600 17.73 7.35 41.64
CA PRO A 600 18.34 6.07 41.99
C PRO A 600 18.26 5.65 43.47
N THR A 601 18.52 4.36 43.66
CA THR A 601 18.45 3.52 44.85
C THR A 601 19.24 4.03 46.07
N GLY A 602 18.59 4.04 47.24
CA GLY A 602 19.21 4.22 48.55
C GLY A 602 18.56 3.30 49.61
N THR A 603 19.40 2.53 50.30
CA THR A 603 19.13 1.48 51.32
C THR A 603 18.32 1.96 52.55
N PRO A 604 17.60 1.08 53.28
CA PRO A 604 16.71 1.46 54.37
C PRO A 604 17.43 1.54 55.74
N VAL A 605 16.95 2.43 56.61
CA VAL A 605 17.29 2.50 58.04
C VAL A 605 16.03 2.24 58.88
N THR A 606 16.23 1.48 59.96
CA THR A 606 15.25 0.85 60.87
C THR A 606 14.66 1.76 61.97
N THR A 607 13.33 1.65 62.19
CA THR A 607 12.58 1.54 63.50
C THR A 607 12.53 2.84 64.39
N PRO A 608 11.46 3.18 65.16
CA PRO A 608 10.56 2.28 65.92
C PRO A 608 9.04 2.56 66.02
N THR A 609 8.36 1.43 66.28
CA THR A 609 7.13 1.12 67.04
C THR A 609 6.43 2.21 67.86
N LEU A 610 5.11 2.33 67.67
CA LEU A 610 4.15 2.68 68.74
C LEU A 610 2.86 1.81 68.64
N ALA A 611 2.24 1.66 69.81
CA ALA A 611 1.33 0.62 70.29
C ALA A 611 -0.13 0.68 69.75
N PRO A 612 -0.95 -0.38 69.97
CA PRO A 612 -2.24 -0.56 69.31
C PRO A 612 -3.39 0.13 70.06
N THR A 613 -4.43 0.56 69.33
CA THR A 613 -5.76 0.92 69.89
C THR A 613 -6.82 0.72 68.78
N PRO A 614 -8.09 0.48 69.14
CA PRO A 614 -8.79 -0.80 69.18
C PRO A 614 -9.59 -1.14 67.91
N SER A 615 -9.86 -2.44 67.70
CA SER A 615 -10.72 -2.97 66.63
C SER A 615 -12.13 -2.36 66.64
N ALA A 616 -12.51 -1.74 65.52
CA ALA A 616 -13.90 -1.51 65.16
C ALA A 616 -14.42 -2.68 64.32
N SER A 617 -15.62 -3.14 64.65
CA SER A 617 -16.33 -4.28 64.06
C SER A 617 -16.43 -4.16 62.53
N THR A 618 -15.88 -5.12 61.79
CA THR A 618 -16.05 -5.23 60.33
C THR A 618 -17.45 -5.74 60.01
N SER A 619 -18.30 -4.89 59.46
CA SER A 619 -19.46 -5.34 58.68
C SER A 619 -18.94 -6.12 57.47
N THR A 620 -19.15 -7.43 57.42
CA THR A 620 -18.88 -8.22 56.21
C THR A 620 -19.82 -7.77 55.11
N THR A 621 -19.30 -6.96 54.19
CA THR A 621 -19.96 -6.58 52.95
C THR A 621 -20.20 -7.85 52.13
N VAL A 622 -21.45 -8.28 52.01
CA VAL A 622 -21.84 -9.45 51.19
C VAL A 622 -22.02 -8.98 49.75
N TYR A 623 -21.25 -9.55 48.83
CA TYR A 623 -21.36 -9.28 47.39
C TYR A 623 -22.23 -10.35 46.72
N PRO A 624 -23.05 -10.00 45.71
CA PRO A 624 -23.71 -10.98 44.85
C PRO A 624 -22.67 -11.92 44.22
N THR A 625 -22.90 -13.23 44.28
CA THR A 625 -22.04 -14.25 43.65
C THR A 625 -22.42 -14.43 42.18
N LEU A 626 -21.48 -14.19 41.28
CA LEU A 626 -21.67 -14.41 39.84
C LEU A 626 -21.50 -15.89 39.46
N GLN A 627 -22.20 -16.31 38.41
CA GLN A 627 -22.02 -17.62 37.77
C GLN A 627 -20.77 -17.65 36.91
N GLN A 628 -20.23 -18.83 36.61
CA GLN A 628 -19.00 -18.96 35.82
C GLN A 628 -19.16 -18.57 34.33
N ALA A 629 -20.41 -18.54 33.83
CA ALA A 629 -20.72 -18.17 32.45
C ALA A 629 -22.12 -17.57 32.30
N TYR A 630 -22.28 -16.72 31.29
CA TYR A 630 -23.53 -16.05 30.92
C TYR A 630 -23.66 -15.95 29.40
N GLN A 631 -24.88 -15.99 28.89
CA GLN A 631 -25.19 -15.73 27.48
C GLN A 631 -26.28 -14.67 27.32
N GLY A 632 -26.18 -13.86 26.28
CA GLY A 632 -27.08 -12.73 26.10
C GLY A 632 -26.89 -11.96 24.82
N THR A 633 -27.44 -10.76 24.77
CA THR A 633 -27.53 -9.94 23.56
C THR A 633 -27.00 -8.53 23.82
N LEU A 634 -26.28 -7.98 22.85
CA LEU A 634 -25.90 -6.56 22.78
C LEU A 634 -26.69 -5.90 21.65
N VAL A 635 -27.06 -4.64 21.85
CA VAL A 635 -27.73 -3.80 20.85
C VAL A 635 -27.02 -2.47 20.78
N ASN A 636 -26.47 -2.13 19.62
CA ASN A 636 -25.91 -0.81 19.35
C ASN A 636 -27.05 0.18 19.10
N THR A 637 -27.27 1.11 20.02
CA THR A 637 -28.36 2.11 19.90
C THR A 637 -27.91 3.40 19.23
N THR A 638 -26.63 3.51 18.87
CA THR A 638 -26.03 4.68 18.21
C THR A 638 -26.00 4.56 16.70
N ASP A 639 -26.16 3.35 16.15
CA ASP A 639 -26.45 3.18 14.73
C ASP A 639 -27.97 3.31 14.49
N ASN A 640 -28.36 3.94 13.38
CA ASN A 640 -29.78 4.15 13.04
C ASN A 640 -30.53 2.84 12.73
N SER A 641 -29.89 1.68 12.88
CA SER A 641 -30.37 0.34 12.55
C SER A 641 -30.63 -0.55 13.77
N ASN A 642 -30.25 -0.13 14.98
CA ASN A 642 -30.24 -0.94 16.20
C ASN A 642 -29.58 -2.32 16.00
N THR A 643 -28.38 -2.34 15.41
CA THR A 643 -27.66 -3.58 15.14
C THR A 643 -27.46 -4.39 16.42
N SER A 644 -27.79 -5.69 16.39
CA SER A 644 -27.71 -6.56 17.56
C SER A 644 -26.85 -7.80 17.32
N ALA A 645 -26.21 -8.29 18.38
CA ALA A 645 -25.39 -9.50 18.36
C ALA A 645 -25.54 -10.33 19.63
N THR A 646 -25.34 -11.63 19.51
CA THR A 646 -25.22 -12.53 20.67
C THR A 646 -23.82 -12.38 21.28
N ALA A 647 -23.73 -12.37 22.60
CA ALA A 647 -22.46 -12.44 23.31
C ALA A 647 -22.50 -13.41 24.50
N THR A 648 -21.31 -13.85 24.90
CA THR A 648 -21.10 -14.80 25.99
C THR A 648 -20.01 -14.28 26.92
N LEU A 649 -20.26 -14.28 28.22
CA LEU A 649 -19.24 -14.13 29.26
C LEU A 649 -18.85 -15.53 29.75
N SER A 650 -17.57 -15.80 29.88
CA SER A 650 -17.06 -17.11 30.28
C SER A 650 -15.84 -16.99 31.17
N SER A 651 -15.51 -18.08 31.87
CA SER A 651 -14.35 -18.17 32.76
C SER A 651 -14.36 -17.08 33.83
N ILE A 652 -15.55 -16.75 34.36
CA ILE A 652 -15.70 -15.68 35.35
C ILE A 652 -15.06 -16.10 36.67
N VAL A 653 -14.10 -15.30 37.14
CA VAL A 653 -13.48 -15.40 38.46
C VAL A 653 -13.89 -14.18 39.26
N GLN A 654 -14.49 -14.40 40.42
CA GLN A 654 -14.86 -13.34 41.36
C GLN A 654 -14.07 -13.48 42.66
N VAL A 655 -13.42 -12.40 43.08
CA VAL A 655 -12.72 -12.29 44.37
C VAL A 655 -13.25 -11.05 45.09
N ASN A 656 -14.14 -11.26 46.08
CA ASN A 656 -14.92 -10.20 46.71
C ASN A 656 -15.76 -9.41 45.69
N GLY A 657 -15.52 -8.10 45.58
CA GLY A 657 -16.14 -7.25 44.56
C GLY A 657 -15.44 -7.30 43.22
N ASP A 658 -14.22 -7.83 43.10
CA ASP A 658 -13.48 -7.80 41.83
C ASP A 658 -13.85 -8.99 40.96
N ILE A 659 -14.03 -8.75 39.65
CA ILE A 659 -14.40 -9.77 38.67
C ILE A 659 -13.46 -9.74 37.46
N SER A 660 -13.18 -10.90 36.89
CA SER A 660 -12.47 -11.05 35.62
C SER A 660 -12.98 -12.24 34.83
N GLY A 661 -12.73 -12.25 33.52
CA GLY A 661 -13.15 -13.35 32.65
C GLY A 661 -12.89 -13.03 31.18
N ASN A 662 -13.60 -13.73 30.28
CA ASN A 662 -13.51 -13.51 28.85
C ASN A 662 -14.89 -13.25 28.23
N MET A 663 -14.95 -12.29 27.31
CA MET A 663 -16.16 -11.96 26.56
C MET A 663 -15.99 -12.31 25.08
N THR A 664 -17.00 -12.97 24.51
CA THR A 664 -17.07 -13.26 23.08
C THR A 664 -18.32 -12.62 22.51
N ILE A 665 -18.16 -11.78 21.49
CA ILE A 665 -19.23 -11.09 20.76
C ILE A 665 -19.29 -11.66 19.35
N GLN A 666 -20.46 -12.10 18.91
CA GLN A 666 -20.65 -12.59 17.55
C GLN A 666 -20.91 -11.46 16.55
N LEU A 667 -20.61 -11.71 15.28
CA LEU A 667 -21.05 -10.82 14.20
C LEU A 667 -22.58 -10.61 14.27
N PRO A 668 -23.09 -9.40 13.94
CA PRO A 668 -22.41 -8.27 13.27
C PRO A 668 -21.64 -7.30 14.17
N LEU A 669 -21.62 -7.47 15.50
CA LEU A 669 -20.83 -6.63 16.41
C LEU A 669 -19.44 -7.27 16.66
N ALA A 670 -18.46 -6.45 17.05
CA ALA A 670 -17.08 -6.87 17.33
C ALA A 670 -16.60 -6.27 18.66
N GLY A 671 -15.53 -6.82 19.24
CA GLY A 671 -15.02 -6.40 20.55
C GLY A 671 -14.79 -7.55 21.54
N SER A 672 -14.54 -8.76 21.06
CA SER A 672 -14.27 -9.93 21.91
C SER A 672 -12.90 -9.81 22.58
N GLY A 673 -12.82 -10.16 23.86
CA GLY A 673 -11.57 -10.11 24.60
C GLY A 673 -11.73 -10.31 26.11
N PRO A 674 -10.62 -10.34 26.86
CA PRO A 674 -10.63 -10.44 28.30
C PRO A 674 -11.30 -9.22 28.93
N PHE A 675 -11.96 -9.42 30.07
CA PHE A 675 -12.56 -8.35 30.85
C PHE A 675 -12.11 -8.35 32.30
N THR A 676 -12.09 -7.16 32.90
CA THR A 676 -11.94 -6.96 34.34
C THR A 676 -12.95 -5.93 34.83
N GLY A 677 -13.40 -6.05 36.08
CA GLY A 677 -14.46 -5.19 36.59
C GLY A 677 -14.70 -5.35 38.08
N THR A 678 -15.79 -4.73 38.52
CA THR A 678 -16.26 -4.77 39.91
C THR A 678 -17.76 -5.03 40.00
N VAL A 679 -18.15 -5.67 41.09
CA VAL A 679 -19.50 -5.84 41.58
C VAL A 679 -19.56 -5.19 42.96
N SER A 680 -20.53 -4.30 43.13
CA SER A 680 -20.81 -3.64 44.40
C SER A 680 -21.83 -4.44 45.21
N SER A 681 -21.85 -4.25 46.53
CA SER A 681 -22.80 -4.92 47.43
C SER A 681 -24.27 -4.52 47.19
N ASN A 682 -24.50 -3.42 46.46
CA ASN A 682 -25.83 -2.99 46.02
C ASN A 682 -26.27 -3.62 44.68
N GLY A 683 -25.49 -4.55 44.12
CA GLY A 683 -25.80 -5.21 42.85
C GLY A 683 -25.44 -4.43 41.59
N ALA A 684 -24.75 -3.28 41.71
CA ALA A 684 -24.16 -2.61 40.55
C ALA A 684 -22.95 -3.41 40.03
N ILE A 685 -22.85 -3.54 38.71
CA ILE A 685 -21.74 -4.21 38.03
C ILE A 685 -21.15 -3.29 36.97
N GLN A 686 -19.83 -3.19 36.93
CA GLN A 686 -19.09 -2.47 35.90
C GLN A 686 -17.89 -3.30 35.48
N PHE A 687 -17.70 -3.51 34.19
CA PHE A 687 -16.51 -4.20 33.68
C PHE A 687 -16.07 -3.62 32.34
N THR A 688 -14.78 -3.71 32.07
CA THR A 688 -14.16 -3.24 30.83
C THR A 688 -13.63 -4.44 30.07
N VAL A 689 -14.04 -4.60 28.82
CA VAL A 689 -13.46 -5.54 27.87
C VAL A 689 -12.33 -4.84 27.14
N ILE A 690 -11.19 -5.52 27.00
CA ILE A 690 -10.10 -5.09 26.13
C ILE A 690 -10.13 -5.98 24.89
N PRO A 691 -10.62 -5.48 23.75
CA PRO A 691 -10.75 -6.28 22.53
C PRO A 691 -9.41 -6.82 22.02
N THR A 692 -9.42 -8.09 21.62
CA THR A 692 -8.28 -8.81 21.03
C THR A 692 -8.62 -9.38 19.66
N ASP A 693 -9.78 -9.03 19.10
CA ASP A 693 -10.33 -9.56 17.84
C ASP A 693 -10.06 -8.62 16.64
N ASN A 694 -9.02 -7.79 16.72
CA ASN A 694 -8.62 -6.81 15.71
C ASN A 694 -9.72 -5.81 15.33
N SER A 695 -10.69 -5.56 16.23
CA SER A 695 -11.75 -4.58 16.00
C SER A 695 -11.29 -3.12 16.03
N GLY A 696 -10.04 -2.85 16.43
CA GLY A 696 -9.47 -1.49 16.55
C GLY A 696 -9.96 -0.70 17.76
N TYR A 697 -10.80 -1.28 18.61
CA TYR A 697 -11.31 -0.62 19.82
C TYR A 697 -10.32 -0.75 20.98
N ALA A 698 -10.00 0.36 21.64
CA ALA A 698 -9.08 0.37 22.78
C ALA A 698 -9.70 -0.29 24.03
N ALA A 699 -11.00 -0.10 24.26
CA ALA A 699 -11.75 -0.68 25.36
C ALA A 699 -13.27 -0.63 25.07
N ILE A 700 -14.04 -1.47 25.75
CA ILE A 700 -15.50 -1.37 25.81
C ILE A 700 -15.91 -1.42 27.28
N VAL A 701 -16.59 -0.37 27.75
CA VAL A 701 -16.99 -0.25 29.16
C VAL A 701 -18.46 -0.62 29.29
N PHE A 702 -18.73 -1.63 30.11
CA PHE A 702 -20.06 -2.11 30.43
C PHE A 702 -20.44 -1.64 31.84
N MET A 703 -21.62 -1.05 31.98
CA MET A 703 -22.21 -0.67 33.26
C MET A 703 -23.61 -1.24 33.36
N GLY A 704 -23.97 -1.82 34.49
CA GLY A 704 -25.28 -2.44 34.66
C GLY A 704 -25.61 -2.84 36.08
N THR A 705 -26.63 -3.69 36.20
CA THR A 705 -27.14 -4.20 37.47
C THR A 705 -27.38 -5.70 37.40
N ILE A 706 -27.19 -6.37 38.53
CA ILE A 706 -27.49 -7.80 38.73
C ILE A 706 -28.88 -7.90 39.34
N HIS A 707 -29.75 -8.67 38.69
CA HIS A 707 -31.13 -8.91 39.12
C HIS A 707 -31.24 -10.08 40.09
N GLN A 708 -32.37 -10.19 40.79
CA GLN A 708 -32.59 -11.26 41.79
C GLN A 708 -32.57 -12.67 41.19
N ASP A 709 -32.90 -12.82 39.91
CA ASP A 709 -32.85 -14.09 39.18
C ASP A 709 -31.44 -14.45 38.68
N GLY A 710 -30.43 -13.65 39.06
CA GLY A 710 -29.05 -13.79 38.63
C GLY A 710 -28.77 -13.27 37.23
N SER A 711 -29.77 -12.80 36.48
CA SER A 711 -29.55 -12.14 35.19
C SER A 711 -28.93 -10.75 35.37
N MET A 712 -28.33 -10.21 34.32
CA MET A 712 -27.66 -8.90 34.35
C MET A 712 -28.06 -8.08 33.14
N SER A 713 -28.18 -6.77 33.28
CA SER A 713 -28.44 -5.87 32.15
C SER A 713 -27.89 -4.47 32.39
N GLY A 714 -27.64 -3.74 31.30
CA GLY A 714 -27.17 -2.38 31.39
C GLY A 714 -26.85 -1.74 30.05
N THR A 715 -25.93 -0.77 30.09
CA THR A 715 -25.42 -0.05 28.92
C THR A 715 -23.94 -0.32 28.71
N TYR A 716 -23.48 -0.14 27.49
CA TYR A 716 -22.07 -0.14 27.17
C TYR A 716 -21.69 1.10 26.36
N THR A 717 -20.45 1.55 26.51
CA THR A 717 -19.88 2.65 25.74
C THR A 717 -18.49 2.24 25.22
N LEU A 718 -18.11 2.80 24.08
CA LEU A 718 -16.79 2.63 23.49
C LEU A 718 -16.01 3.94 23.70
N PRO A 719 -15.12 4.01 24.70
CA PRO A 719 -14.34 5.22 24.98
C PRO A 719 -13.56 5.70 23.75
N GLY A 720 -13.58 7.00 23.48
CA GLY A 720 -12.96 7.58 22.28
C GLY A 720 -13.82 7.51 21.01
N THR A 721 -15.06 7.05 21.12
CA THR A 721 -16.06 7.06 20.04
C THR A 721 -17.40 7.58 20.55
N ASN A 722 -18.30 7.96 19.63
CA ASN A 722 -19.70 8.27 19.97
C ASN A 722 -20.60 7.02 19.98
N GLN A 723 -20.02 5.82 20.05
CA GLN A 723 -20.76 4.57 19.96
C GLN A 723 -21.09 3.98 21.33
N GLY A 724 -22.30 3.44 21.44
CA GLY A 724 -22.80 2.83 22.66
C GLY A 724 -24.10 2.05 22.45
N GLY A 725 -24.53 1.36 23.49
CA GLY A 725 -25.67 0.47 23.37
C GLY A 725 -26.16 -0.10 24.69
N THR A 726 -27.05 -1.08 24.57
CA THR A 726 -27.62 -1.82 25.71
C THR A 726 -27.22 -3.29 25.64
N TRP A 727 -27.21 -3.95 26.79
CA TRP A 727 -26.89 -5.37 26.89
C TRP A 727 -27.74 -6.07 27.94
N GLN A 728 -27.97 -7.36 27.74
CA GLN A 728 -28.66 -8.23 28.69
C GLN A 728 -28.05 -9.64 28.65
N PHE A 729 -27.72 -10.20 29.82
CA PHE A 729 -27.10 -11.51 30.02
C PHE A 729 -27.90 -12.37 31.00
N LYS A 730 -27.98 -13.68 30.75
CA LYS A 730 -28.57 -14.69 31.62
C LYS A 730 -27.56 -15.80 31.94
N PRO A 731 -27.57 -16.35 33.17
CA PRO A 731 -26.76 -17.52 33.51
C PRO A 731 -26.98 -18.70 32.56
N ILE A 732 -25.94 -19.47 32.26
CA ILE A 732 -26.00 -20.70 31.45
C ILE A 732 -25.38 -21.91 32.15
#